data_AF-A0A8T1X4Y4-F1
#
_entry.id   AF-A0A8T1X4Y4-F1
#
_cell.length_a   1.000
_cell.length_b   1.000
_cell.length_c   1.000
_cell.angle_alpha   90.00
_cell.angle_beta   90.00
_cell.angle_gamma   90.00
#
_symmetry.space_group_name_H-M   'P 1'
#
loop_
_entity.id
_entity.type
_entity.pdbx_description
1 polymer ?
#
loop_
_entity_poly.entity_id
_entity_poly.type
_entity_poly.pdbx_seq_one_letter_code
_entity_poly.pdbx_strand_id
1 'polypeptide(L)'
;MRPQHYALLVLTAAWAAVVSAKNATTSSTTFPTKSGVRVWVDPATPDDRQTYISSRGRKWDLVMSDEFNTPNRSFRPGDDHIWTSLEKPDGVNGALELYSHNMTSTQCDDDGTCYFYIKAVDELNVIHVYNMYTHPPGYVDAYFFYRAAMVQSWNKFCYQGGMLEVRAQLPGAVSEASGNPDLALGKNGKVKTTKYYPTWPGIWMMGNLGRAIFSASTNRMWPFSYDRCEPEVFNPENQRISACDDNPGYGLNPNQGRGAPEIDVLEGGGLAVSSSLQIAPGMPDDYRLFPVDTSTGDSSFCVYGYTCTTPGANYIDVPTAYYQKERGHKSWYQGLRYASNNFCQQNADEKQNYDTVAASIKAGITENSCTVDTCPASGDVNADLGLIEGRSGSHWGINTNGTCYPLINSYMGAYLCDPDNTNSKCASPRNESTTPKSNAMSSFNYQMDAISSNWPIHLGGYTDYVEYQLEWVTGENGYVQWLLQGSPLFEVTTDAFSKVPQNKGKTNPQKVMLEEPMSLILNVALSSSWGATPPNAGKECRGDGADEETNRICDSFPMYLKIDYMRLYQDLGDDLDADNYMQVGCDPASHPTKEWIEGHIDEYEDDDNKHKEVAGKAFCKSDDDCTIGGNLGKTALKTGKCVKSRCQCTYSSSWGGPRCTTAISSSTSSSKSTLAKNSYGPPMGLSIGIASTVVLLSLISVYMSIYVVAKTKSVALEKKPAIYDHGNEAQMHQAKPHNPANDPMQHRPRDNYSQNFV
;
A
#
# COMPACT_ATOMS: atom_id res chain seq x y z
N MET A 1 -52.84 -56.81 47.34
CA MET A 1 -52.58 -57.50 46.07
C MET A 1 -52.11 -56.47 45.03
N ARG A 2 -51.08 -56.78 44.24
CA ARG A 2 -50.42 -56.03 43.11
C ARG A 2 -51.14 -56.32 41.76
N PRO A 3 -50.80 -55.76 40.56
CA PRO A 3 -49.90 -54.63 40.16
C PRO A 3 -50.37 -53.70 38.95
N GLN A 4 -49.60 -52.61 38.69
CA GLN A 4 -49.09 -52.00 37.41
C GLN A 4 -49.91 -51.58 36.13
N HIS A 5 -49.44 -50.43 35.55
CA HIS A 5 -49.44 -49.88 34.15
C HIS A 5 -50.77 -49.34 33.56
N TYR A 6 -50.90 -48.17 32.88
CA TYR A 6 -50.06 -47.41 31.93
C TYR A 6 -50.33 -45.88 31.99
N ALA A 7 -49.28 -45.05 32.00
CA ALA A 7 -49.32 -43.65 31.55
C ALA A 7 -47.90 -43.21 31.14
N LEU A 8 -47.59 -43.20 29.84
CA LEU A 8 -46.40 -42.56 29.26
C LEU A 8 -46.52 -42.44 27.72
N LEU A 9 -45.84 -41.40 27.17
CA LEU A 9 -45.58 -41.02 25.77
C LEU A 9 -46.67 -40.13 25.10
N VAL A 10 -46.38 -38.91 24.65
CA VAL A 10 -45.22 -38.47 23.82
C VAL A 10 -44.69 -37.09 24.25
N LEU A 11 -43.36 -37.03 24.44
CA LEU A 11 -42.50 -35.85 24.45
C LEU A 11 -42.12 -35.45 23.01
N THR A 12 -42.01 -34.14 22.74
CA THR A 12 -40.85 -33.46 22.10
C THR A 12 -41.11 -31.95 22.19
N ALA A 13 -40.53 -31.21 23.14
CA ALA A 13 -39.20 -30.58 23.07
C ALA A 13 -39.06 -29.55 21.94
N ALA A 14 -39.56 -28.33 22.16
CA ALA A 14 -39.13 -27.12 21.46
C ALA A 14 -38.38 -26.22 22.44
N TRP A 15 -37.14 -26.60 22.75
CA TRP A 15 -36.16 -25.64 23.28
C TRP A 15 -35.61 -24.89 22.08
N ALA A 16 -36.11 -23.68 21.85
CA ALA A 16 -35.38 -22.71 21.03
C ALA A 16 -34.14 -22.30 21.82
N ALA A 17 -33.00 -22.91 21.50
CA ALA A 17 -31.71 -22.33 21.84
C ALA A 17 -31.66 -20.97 21.13
N VAL A 18 -31.87 -19.90 21.88
CA VAL A 18 -31.42 -18.57 21.47
C VAL A 18 -29.90 -18.63 21.53
N VAL A 19 -29.30 -19.12 20.46
CA VAL A 19 -27.93 -18.76 20.13
C VAL A 19 -28.03 -17.28 19.78
N SER A 20 -27.66 -16.42 20.71
CA SER A 20 -27.21 -15.07 20.36
C SER A 20 -26.03 -15.25 19.42
N ALA A 21 -26.31 -15.37 18.12
CA ALA A 21 -25.33 -15.09 17.10
C ALA A 21 -24.91 -13.64 17.38
N LYS A 22 -23.70 -13.49 17.93
CA LYS A 22 -23.01 -12.20 17.87
C LYS A 22 -23.09 -11.79 16.40
N ASN A 23 -23.59 -10.57 16.15
CA ASN A 23 -23.47 -9.92 14.85
C ASN A 23 -21.97 -9.75 14.56
N ALA A 24 -21.35 -10.80 14.04
CA ALA A 24 -20.13 -10.70 13.27
C ALA A 24 -20.60 -10.46 11.84
N THR A 25 -20.32 -9.27 11.32
CA THR A 25 -20.33 -8.98 9.89
C THR A 25 -19.48 -10.07 9.24
N THR A 26 -20.10 -11.05 8.57
CA THR A 26 -19.36 -12.18 8.00
C THR A 26 -18.50 -11.65 6.86
N SER A 27 -17.19 -11.55 7.11
CA SER A 27 -16.17 -11.46 6.08
C SER A 27 -16.41 -12.52 5.00
N SER A 28 -16.22 -12.14 3.73
CA SER A 28 -16.37 -13.02 2.58
C SER A 28 -15.44 -14.23 2.72
N THR A 29 -16.01 -15.43 2.89
CA THR A 29 -15.22 -16.65 3.07
C THR A 29 -14.63 -17.11 1.74
N THR A 30 -13.31 -17.28 1.68
CA THR A 30 -12.61 -17.79 0.49
C THR A 30 -12.26 -19.26 0.67
N PHE A 31 -12.61 -20.08 -0.32
CA PHE A 31 -12.37 -21.53 -0.32
C PHE A 31 -11.17 -21.90 -1.21
N PRO A 32 -10.48 -23.01 -0.95
CA PRO A 32 -9.45 -23.54 -1.85
C PRO A 32 -10.02 -23.91 -3.22
N THR A 33 -9.21 -23.77 -4.26
CA THR A 33 -9.54 -24.27 -5.60
C THR A 33 -9.55 -25.79 -5.62
N LYS A 34 -10.24 -26.39 -6.59
CA LYS A 34 -10.25 -27.84 -6.79
C LYS A 34 -8.90 -28.37 -7.26
N SER A 35 -8.13 -27.57 -8.01
CA SER A 35 -6.80 -27.96 -8.49
C SER A 35 -5.70 -27.86 -7.43
N GLY A 36 -5.92 -27.07 -6.36
CA GLY A 36 -4.90 -26.77 -5.35
C GLY A 36 -4.05 -25.53 -5.66
N VAL A 37 -4.19 -24.92 -6.84
CA VAL A 37 -3.56 -23.63 -7.14
C VAL A 37 -4.13 -22.55 -6.22
N ARG A 38 -3.25 -21.79 -5.55
CA ARG A 38 -3.66 -20.74 -4.61
C ARG A 38 -4.30 -19.54 -5.34
N VAL A 39 -5.06 -18.76 -4.58
CA VAL A 39 -5.94 -17.69 -5.10
C VAL A 39 -5.21 -16.70 -6.01
N TRP A 40 -3.98 -16.32 -5.65
CA TRP A 40 -3.20 -15.27 -6.33
C TRP A 40 -1.95 -15.78 -7.05
N VAL A 41 -1.78 -17.09 -7.16
CA VAL A 41 -0.62 -17.70 -7.83
C VAL A 41 -0.92 -17.89 -9.31
N ASP A 42 -0.05 -17.39 -10.18
CA ASP A 42 -0.06 -17.69 -11.62
C ASP A 42 0.28 -19.17 -11.85
N PRO A 43 -0.59 -19.96 -12.52
CA PRO A 43 -0.29 -21.36 -12.82
C PRO A 43 0.90 -21.53 -13.77
N ALA A 44 1.42 -20.46 -14.39
CA ALA A 44 2.66 -20.47 -15.17
C ALA A 44 3.93 -20.42 -14.30
N THR A 45 3.83 -20.09 -13.01
CA THR A 45 5.01 -20.08 -12.12
C THR A 45 5.66 -21.47 -12.07
N PRO A 46 6.99 -21.57 -12.26
CA PRO A 46 7.69 -22.86 -12.25
C PRO A 46 7.51 -23.65 -10.95
N ASP A 47 7.53 -24.99 -11.05
CA ASP A 47 7.32 -25.89 -9.91
C ASP A 47 8.45 -25.79 -8.86
N ASP A 48 9.67 -25.42 -9.27
CA ASP A 48 10.83 -25.22 -8.41
C ASP A 48 10.86 -23.82 -7.75
N ARG A 49 9.85 -22.98 -8.03
CA ARG A 49 9.69 -21.64 -7.45
C ARG A 49 8.46 -21.54 -6.54
N GLN A 50 7.94 -22.67 -6.05
CA GLN A 50 6.78 -22.71 -5.16
C GLN A 50 7.12 -22.43 -3.68
N THR A 51 8.41 -22.42 -3.34
CA THR A 51 8.88 -22.26 -1.95
C THR A 51 10.17 -21.45 -1.89
N TYR A 52 10.37 -20.75 -0.77
CA TYR A 52 11.56 -19.97 -0.47
C TYR A 52 12.07 -20.33 0.93
N ILE A 53 13.38 -20.21 1.17
CA ILE A 53 13.97 -20.33 2.51
C ILE A 53 14.40 -18.94 2.94
N SER A 54 13.81 -18.42 4.02
CA SER A 54 14.09 -17.09 4.52
C SER A 54 15.54 -16.94 4.99
N SER A 55 15.97 -15.69 5.13
CA SER A 55 17.27 -15.33 5.71
C SER A 55 17.47 -15.84 7.15
N ARG A 56 16.40 -16.32 7.79
CA ARG A 56 16.39 -16.95 9.12
C ARG A 56 16.07 -18.45 9.10
N GLY A 57 16.06 -19.07 7.92
CA GLY A 57 15.98 -20.51 7.72
C GLY A 57 14.58 -21.12 7.76
N ARG A 58 13.52 -20.30 7.85
CA ARG A 58 12.14 -20.79 7.79
C ARG A 58 11.73 -20.99 6.34
N LYS A 59 10.93 -22.03 6.09
CA LYS A 59 10.41 -22.33 4.74
C LYS A 59 9.11 -21.55 4.53
N TRP A 60 9.08 -20.73 3.50
CA TRP A 60 7.91 -19.96 3.09
C TRP A 60 7.36 -20.51 1.78
N ASP A 61 6.04 -20.46 1.61
CA ASP A 61 5.38 -20.95 0.41
C ASP A 61 4.91 -19.77 -0.47
N LEU A 62 4.89 -19.97 -1.78
CA LEU A 62 4.43 -18.98 -2.76
C LEU A 62 2.93 -18.68 -2.60
N VAL A 63 2.57 -17.45 -2.27
CA VAL A 63 1.18 -17.03 -2.04
C VAL A 63 0.62 -16.14 -3.15
N MET A 64 1.49 -15.46 -3.90
CA MET A 64 1.12 -14.68 -5.09
C MET A 64 2.24 -14.73 -6.12
N SER A 65 1.87 -14.76 -7.39
CA SER A 65 2.81 -14.55 -8.50
C SER A 65 2.12 -13.98 -9.72
N ASP A 66 2.87 -13.23 -10.51
CA ASP A 66 2.51 -12.83 -11.87
C ASP A 66 3.76 -12.96 -12.74
N GLU A 67 3.71 -13.85 -13.74
CA GLU A 67 4.83 -14.13 -14.64
C GLU A 67 4.74 -13.29 -15.93
N PHE A 68 3.74 -12.42 -16.06
CA PHE A 68 3.53 -11.49 -17.18
C PHE A 68 3.55 -12.10 -18.61
N ASN A 69 3.46 -13.42 -18.74
CA ASN A 69 3.55 -14.20 -19.98
C ASN A 69 2.35 -14.06 -20.95
N THR A 70 1.37 -13.21 -20.63
CA THR A 70 0.24 -12.93 -21.52
C THR A 70 0.42 -11.55 -22.13
N PRO A 71 0.71 -11.41 -23.43
CA PRO A 71 0.94 -10.10 -24.05
C PRO A 71 -0.35 -9.28 -24.18
N ASN A 72 -0.21 -7.95 -24.28
CA ASN A 72 -1.27 -6.97 -24.48
C ASN A 72 -2.33 -6.96 -23.36
N ARG A 73 -1.93 -7.17 -22.10
CA ARG A 73 -2.85 -7.00 -20.96
C ARG A 73 -3.27 -5.55 -20.83
N SER A 74 -4.54 -5.35 -20.48
CA SER A 74 -5.07 -4.07 -20.03
C SER A 74 -5.08 -4.04 -18.51
N PHE A 75 -4.61 -2.92 -17.95
CA PHE A 75 -4.62 -2.67 -16.52
C PHE A 75 -5.64 -1.59 -16.12
N ARG A 76 -6.53 -1.18 -17.01
CA ARG A 76 -7.59 -0.21 -16.69
C ARG A 76 -8.46 -0.71 -15.52
N PRO A 77 -9.12 0.21 -14.77
CA PRO A 77 -10.03 -0.17 -13.69
C PRO A 77 -11.04 -1.24 -14.12
N GLY A 78 -10.94 -2.38 -13.46
CA GLY A 78 -11.77 -3.56 -13.66
C GLY A 78 -11.21 -4.61 -14.61
N ASP A 79 -10.13 -4.35 -15.36
CA ASP A 79 -9.64 -5.24 -16.42
C ASP A 79 -8.77 -6.39 -15.93
N ASP A 80 -7.95 -6.16 -14.91
CA ASP A 80 -7.08 -7.17 -14.31
C ASP A 80 -7.45 -7.47 -12.83
N HIS A 81 -7.24 -8.73 -12.43
CA HIS A 81 -7.55 -9.24 -11.09
C HIS A 81 -6.63 -8.72 -9.98
N ILE A 82 -5.37 -8.38 -10.29
CA ILE A 82 -4.40 -7.87 -9.31
C ILE A 82 -4.20 -6.38 -9.52
N TRP A 83 -3.93 -5.99 -10.77
CA TRP A 83 -3.37 -4.67 -11.08
C TRP A 83 -4.43 -3.68 -11.56
N THR A 84 -4.20 -2.39 -11.27
CA THR A 84 -4.98 -1.25 -11.76
C THR A 84 -4.04 -0.10 -12.09
N SER A 85 -3.96 0.31 -13.36
CA SER A 85 -3.27 1.53 -13.76
C SER A 85 -4.12 2.77 -13.46
N LEU A 86 -3.47 3.93 -13.34
CA LEU A 86 -4.12 5.21 -13.08
C LEU A 86 -4.06 6.15 -14.31
N GLU A 87 -4.99 7.09 -14.33
CA GLU A 87 -5.05 8.25 -15.22
C GLU A 87 -5.11 9.51 -14.37
N LYS A 88 -3.95 10.03 -13.94
CA LYS A 88 -3.88 11.14 -12.98
C LYS A 88 -2.52 11.83 -13.05
N PRO A 89 -2.47 13.16 -12.90
CA PRO A 89 -1.22 13.87 -12.60
C PRO A 89 -0.63 13.45 -11.26
N ASP A 90 0.69 13.43 -11.16
CA ASP A 90 1.37 13.44 -9.87
C ASP A 90 1.53 14.89 -9.40
N GLY A 91 1.00 15.19 -8.22
CA GLY A 91 0.94 16.53 -7.67
C GLY A 91 2.00 16.80 -6.60
N VAL A 92 2.94 15.90 -6.36
CA VAL A 92 3.93 16.04 -5.28
C VAL A 92 5.36 15.91 -5.81
N ASN A 93 6.35 16.20 -4.97
CA ASN A 93 7.77 15.98 -5.25
C ASN A 93 8.30 16.65 -6.53
N GLY A 94 7.68 17.75 -6.99
CA GLY A 94 8.09 18.43 -8.23
C GLY A 94 8.02 17.52 -9.46
N ALA A 95 7.06 16.60 -9.49
CA ALA A 95 6.80 15.69 -10.58
C ALA A 95 6.55 16.43 -11.91
N LEU A 96 6.99 15.81 -13.00
CA LEU A 96 6.99 16.37 -14.34
C LEU A 96 6.18 15.51 -15.31
N GLU A 97 5.62 14.39 -14.85
CA GLU A 97 4.86 13.43 -15.62
C GLU A 97 3.36 13.38 -15.28
N LEU A 98 2.56 13.02 -16.28
CA LEU A 98 1.21 12.50 -16.09
C LEU A 98 1.22 10.97 -16.11
N TYR A 99 0.50 10.33 -15.19
CA TYR A 99 0.24 8.90 -15.27
C TYR A 99 -0.96 8.62 -16.16
N SER A 100 -0.80 7.66 -17.08
CA SER A 100 -1.84 7.27 -18.04
C SER A 100 -1.95 5.76 -18.24
N HIS A 101 -3.17 5.28 -18.46
CA HIS A 101 -3.42 3.85 -18.60
C HIS A 101 -2.72 3.20 -19.80
N ASN A 102 -2.45 3.97 -20.87
CA ASN A 102 -1.84 3.48 -22.11
C ASN A 102 -0.30 3.51 -22.11
N MET A 103 0.32 3.90 -21.00
CA MET A 103 1.78 3.87 -20.81
C MET A 103 2.26 2.57 -20.15
N THR A 104 1.37 1.58 -20.01
CA THR A 104 1.70 0.27 -19.47
C THR A 104 0.94 -0.83 -20.19
N SER A 105 1.58 -1.99 -20.36
CA SER A 105 0.96 -3.23 -20.81
C SER A 105 1.94 -4.38 -20.53
N THR A 106 1.68 -5.53 -21.15
CA THR A 106 2.64 -6.63 -21.26
C THR A 106 3.03 -6.84 -22.71
N GLN A 107 4.27 -7.24 -22.96
CA GLN A 107 4.81 -7.51 -24.29
C GLN A 107 5.74 -8.73 -24.22
N CYS A 108 6.02 -9.35 -25.36
CA CYS A 108 7.10 -10.31 -25.49
C CYS A 108 8.09 -9.84 -26.55
N ASP A 109 9.39 -9.98 -26.26
CA ASP A 109 10.47 -9.75 -27.21
C ASP A 109 10.61 -10.95 -28.17
N ASP A 110 11.34 -10.79 -29.26
CA ASP A 110 11.51 -11.82 -30.32
C ASP A 110 12.15 -13.12 -29.80
N ASP A 111 12.87 -13.05 -28.69
CA ASP A 111 13.48 -14.20 -28.01
C ASP A 111 12.49 -15.02 -27.16
N GLY A 112 11.23 -14.57 -27.06
CA GLY A 112 10.18 -15.21 -26.29
C GLY A 112 10.08 -14.74 -24.84
N THR A 113 10.94 -13.82 -24.38
CA THR A 113 10.86 -13.22 -23.05
C THR A 113 9.65 -12.28 -22.99
N CYS A 114 8.67 -12.60 -22.15
CA CYS A 114 7.54 -11.73 -21.89
C CYS A 114 7.73 -10.92 -20.61
N TYR A 115 7.19 -9.70 -20.57
CA TYR A 115 7.36 -8.79 -19.46
C TYR A 115 6.20 -7.82 -19.37
N PHE A 116 5.95 -7.34 -18.16
CA PHE A 116 5.25 -6.09 -17.91
C PHE A 116 6.16 -4.91 -18.21
N TYR A 117 5.60 -3.84 -18.76
CA TYR A 117 6.34 -2.59 -18.90
C TYR A 117 5.56 -1.38 -18.40
N ILE A 118 6.33 -0.39 -17.95
CA ILE A 118 5.94 1.01 -17.91
C ILE A 118 6.88 1.75 -18.85
N LYS A 119 6.32 2.50 -19.80
CA LYS A 119 7.10 3.37 -20.67
C LYS A 119 6.94 4.83 -20.23
N ALA A 120 8.03 5.57 -20.23
CA ALA A 120 8.02 7.02 -20.13
C ALA A 120 8.25 7.62 -21.52
N VAL A 121 7.60 8.73 -21.83
CA VAL A 121 7.77 9.51 -23.07
C VAL A 121 7.92 10.99 -22.74
N ASP A 122 8.63 11.74 -23.58
CA ASP A 122 8.64 13.20 -23.55
C ASP A 122 7.40 13.73 -24.29
N GLU A 123 6.49 14.36 -23.55
CA GLU A 123 5.24 14.87 -24.09
C GLU A 123 4.73 16.03 -23.23
N LEU A 124 4.63 17.22 -23.82
CA LEU A 124 4.05 18.38 -23.15
C LEU A 124 2.54 18.21 -22.98
N ASN A 125 2.11 18.27 -21.74
CA ASN A 125 0.73 18.29 -21.31
C ASN A 125 0.50 19.49 -20.39
N VAL A 126 -0.63 20.15 -20.58
CA VAL A 126 -1.07 21.25 -19.72
C VAL A 126 -2.44 20.89 -19.19
N ILE A 127 -2.58 20.89 -17.87
CA ILE A 127 -3.84 20.60 -17.20
C ILE A 127 -4.24 21.76 -16.30
N HIS A 128 -5.55 22.01 -16.21
CA HIS A 128 -6.12 23.05 -15.36
C HIS A 128 -6.55 22.42 -14.04
N VAL A 129 -5.88 22.79 -12.96
CA VAL A 129 -6.00 22.11 -11.67
C VAL A 129 -6.28 23.10 -10.56
N TYR A 130 -7.02 22.66 -9.54
CA TYR A 130 -7.26 23.49 -8.36
C TYR A 130 -6.10 23.33 -7.37
N ASN A 131 -5.38 24.40 -7.09
CA ASN A 131 -4.28 24.40 -6.13
C ASN A 131 -4.75 25.00 -4.80
N MET A 132 -4.79 24.16 -3.75
CA MET A 132 -5.17 24.58 -2.40
C MET A 132 -4.04 25.21 -1.58
N TYR A 133 -2.80 25.13 -2.07
CA TYR A 133 -1.60 25.67 -1.44
C TYR A 133 -1.28 27.10 -1.92
N THR A 134 -2.08 27.69 -2.80
CA THR A 134 -2.00 29.12 -3.15
C THR A 134 -2.88 29.97 -2.23
N HIS A 135 -2.56 31.27 -2.10
CA HIS A 135 -3.35 32.22 -1.31
C HIS A 135 -3.82 33.41 -2.18
N PRO A 136 -5.11 33.47 -2.57
CA PRO A 136 -6.18 32.50 -2.29
C PRO A 136 -6.03 31.20 -3.11
N PRO A 137 -6.63 30.07 -2.64
CA PRO A 137 -6.75 28.86 -3.42
C PRO A 137 -7.47 29.11 -4.75
N GLY A 138 -7.01 28.51 -5.84
CA GLY A 138 -7.54 28.78 -7.16
C GLY A 138 -7.08 27.81 -8.23
N TYR A 139 -7.70 27.94 -9.41
CA TYR A 139 -7.28 27.17 -10.59
C TYR A 139 -5.99 27.74 -11.17
N VAL A 140 -5.06 26.85 -11.51
CA VAL A 140 -3.78 27.16 -12.16
C VAL A 140 -3.53 26.20 -13.31
N ASP A 141 -2.68 26.62 -14.24
CA ASP A 141 -2.17 25.77 -15.31
C ASP A 141 -0.94 25.03 -14.77
N ALA A 142 -1.00 23.70 -14.74
CA ALA A 142 0.12 22.85 -14.39
C ALA A 142 0.70 22.20 -15.64
N TYR A 143 2.01 22.25 -15.77
CA TYR A 143 2.76 21.79 -16.93
C TYR A 143 3.47 20.47 -16.61
N PHE A 144 3.22 19.46 -17.41
CA PHE A 144 3.86 18.15 -17.35
C PHE A 144 4.57 17.93 -18.67
N PHE A 145 5.87 17.68 -18.63
CA PHE A 145 6.71 17.54 -19.82
C PHE A 145 6.90 16.09 -20.25
N TYR A 146 6.36 15.17 -19.46
CA TYR A 146 6.46 13.74 -19.66
C TYR A 146 5.13 13.04 -19.43
N ARG A 147 5.02 11.81 -19.92
CA ARG A 147 3.91 10.91 -19.61
C ARG A 147 4.47 9.52 -19.28
N ALA A 148 3.94 8.90 -18.24
CA ALA A 148 4.34 7.57 -17.77
C ALA A 148 3.12 6.80 -17.22
N ALA A 149 3.32 5.75 -16.42
CA ALA A 149 2.24 5.04 -15.73
C ALA A 149 2.57 4.80 -14.26
N MET A 150 1.50 4.74 -13.46
CA MET A 150 1.48 4.15 -12.13
C MET A 150 0.45 3.00 -12.14
N VAL A 151 0.82 1.86 -11.58
CA VAL A 151 0.01 0.64 -11.49
C VAL A 151 -0.01 0.16 -10.05
N GLN A 152 -1.20 -0.07 -9.51
CA GLN A 152 -1.41 -0.41 -8.10
C GLN A 152 -2.20 -1.71 -7.96
N SER A 153 -1.90 -2.47 -6.91
CA SER A 153 -2.75 -3.57 -6.44
C SER A 153 -3.76 -3.16 -5.36
N TRP A 154 -3.83 -1.85 -5.09
CA TRP A 154 -4.60 -1.24 -4.01
C TRP A 154 -6.02 -1.82 -3.87
N ASN A 155 -6.33 -2.25 -2.65
CA ASN A 155 -7.59 -2.86 -2.22
C ASN A 155 -8.07 -4.08 -3.05
N LYS A 156 -7.22 -4.64 -3.93
CA LYS A 156 -7.43 -5.91 -4.62
C LYS A 156 -6.56 -7.01 -4.00
N PHE A 157 -5.26 -6.76 -3.96
CA PHE A 157 -4.27 -7.63 -3.36
C PHE A 157 -3.43 -6.82 -2.39
N CYS A 158 -3.42 -7.27 -1.15
CA CYS A 158 -2.56 -6.72 -0.10
C CYS A 158 -2.01 -7.87 0.72
N TYR A 159 -0.95 -7.60 1.47
CA TYR A 159 -0.35 -8.58 2.36
C TYR A 159 0.35 -7.90 3.52
N GLN A 160 0.49 -8.63 4.62
CA GLN A 160 1.34 -8.28 5.76
C GLN A 160 2.48 -9.29 5.80
N GLY A 161 3.73 -8.83 5.85
CA GLY A 161 4.92 -9.69 5.91
C GLY A 161 5.12 -10.65 4.72
N GLY A 162 6.34 -11.09 4.50
CA GLY A 162 6.69 -12.07 3.47
C GLY A 162 7.94 -11.67 2.71
N MET A 163 8.31 -12.49 1.73
CA MET A 163 9.41 -12.21 0.82
C MET A 163 8.81 -11.86 -0.54
N LEU A 164 9.04 -10.63 -1.00
CA LEU A 164 8.73 -10.20 -2.35
C LEU A 164 10.00 -10.28 -3.20
N GLU A 165 9.92 -10.95 -4.33
CA GLU A 165 10.95 -11.05 -5.35
C GLU A 165 10.42 -10.46 -6.66
N VAL A 166 11.17 -9.53 -7.23
CA VAL A 166 10.84 -8.85 -8.49
C VAL A 166 12.04 -8.88 -9.41
N ARG A 167 11.89 -9.45 -10.60
CA ARG A 167 12.94 -9.45 -11.61
C ARG A 167 12.68 -8.32 -12.62
N ALA A 168 13.51 -7.28 -12.59
CA ALA A 168 13.26 -6.06 -13.35
C ALA A 168 14.51 -5.48 -14.04
N GLN A 169 14.29 -4.75 -15.12
CA GLN A 169 15.28 -3.92 -15.82
C GLN A 169 14.82 -2.46 -15.77
N LEU A 170 15.70 -1.56 -15.32
CA LEU A 170 15.38 -0.15 -15.13
C LEU A 170 15.47 0.66 -16.44
N PRO A 171 14.72 1.77 -16.57
CA PRO A 171 14.76 2.62 -17.76
C PRO A 171 16.08 3.40 -17.87
N GLY A 172 16.61 3.53 -19.09
CA GLY A 172 17.77 4.38 -19.37
C GLY A 172 18.10 4.51 -20.86
N ALA A 173 18.86 5.53 -21.21
CA ALA A 173 19.45 5.73 -22.53
C ALA A 173 20.68 4.82 -22.68
N VAL A 174 20.44 3.56 -23.03
CA VAL A 174 21.46 2.51 -23.11
C VAL A 174 21.69 1.95 -24.51
N SER A 175 21.17 2.62 -25.54
CA SER A 175 21.46 2.28 -26.94
C SER A 175 22.82 2.82 -27.37
N GLU A 176 23.45 2.22 -28.38
CA GLU A 176 24.68 2.76 -28.96
C GLU A 176 24.50 4.21 -29.47
N ALA A 177 23.33 4.52 -30.06
CA ALA A 177 22.99 5.84 -30.59
C ALA A 177 22.91 6.95 -29.53
N SER A 178 22.57 6.59 -28.27
CA SER A 178 22.61 7.54 -27.16
C SER A 178 24.02 8.11 -26.93
N GLY A 179 25.04 7.34 -27.28
CA GLY A 179 26.45 7.61 -26.97
C GLY A 179 26.72 7.69 -25.47
N ASN A 180 25.95 6.94 -24.67
CA ASN A 180 26.17 6.79 -23.24
C ASN A 180 27.56 6.20 -22.97
N PRO A 181 28.46 6.95 -22.30
CA PRO A 181 29.83 6.50 -22.06
C PRO A 181 29.91 5.36 -21.04
N ASP A 182 28.89 5.18 -20.19
CA ASP A 182 28.88 4.13 -19.18
C ASP A 182 28.77 2.74 -19.83
N LEU A 183 28.30 2.63 -21.09
CA LEU A 183 28.27 1.36 -21.83
C LEU A 183 29.64 0.67 -21.91
N ALA A 184 30.73 1.43 -21.84
CA ALA A 184 32.09 0.90 -21.83
C ALA A 184 32.52 0.29 -20.49
N LEU A 185 31.79 0.53 -19.40
CA LEU A 185 32.12 0.03 -18.07
C LEU A 185 31.80 -1.47 -17.91
N GLY A 186 30.97 -2.03 -18.78
CA GLY A 186 30.43 -3.38 -18.67
C GLY A 186 29.39 -3.50 -17.55
N LYS A 187 28.68 -4.64 -17.50
CA LYS A 187 27.52 -4.84 -16.62
C LYS A 187 27.83 -4.62 -15.12
N ASN A 188 29.04 -4.95 -14.68
CA ASN A 188 29.45 -4.80 -13.28
C ASN A 188 30.04 -3.41 -12.97
N GLY A 189 30.16 -2.53 -13.96
CA GLY A 189 30.66 -1.19 -13.76
C GLY A 189 29.66 -0.31 -13.01
N LYS A 190 30.12 0.37 -11.95
CA LYS A 190 29.33 1.39 -11.23
C LYS A 190 29.00 2.54 -12.19
N VAL A 191 27.72 2.86 -12.33
CA VAL A 191 27.24 3.95 -13.19
C VAL A 191 27.81 5.30 -12.73
N LYS A 192 28.17 6.17 -13.68
CA LYS A 192 28.84 7.46 -13.38
C LYS A 192 28.15 8.66 -14.00
N THR A 193 27.27 8.48 -14.98
CA THR A 193 26.71 9.58 -15.78
C THR A 193 25.20 9.69 -15.66
N THR A 194 24.73 10.40 -14.63
CA THR A 194 23.31 10.52 -14.26
C THR A 194 22.38 10.88 -15.42
N LYS A 195 22.80 11.79 -16.31
CA LYS A 195 21.97 12.33 -17.42
C LYS A 195 21.42 11.27 -18.38
N TYR A 196 22.07 10.12 -18.50
CA TYR A 196 21.61 9.01 -19.35
C TYR A 196 20.55 8.14 -18.69
N TYR A 197 20.20 8.39 -17.43
CA TYR A 197 19.19 7.64 -16.68
C TYR A 197 18.22 8.64 -16.03
N PRO A 198 17.44 9.38 -16.83
CA PRO A 198 16.70 10.56 -16.38
C PRO A 198 15.41 10.27 -15.61
N THR A 199 15.02 8.99 -15.51
CA THR A 199 13.76 8.56 -14.88
C THR A 199 13.98 8.02 -13.47
N TRP A 200 12.92 8.04 -12.67
CA TRP A 200 12.87 7.50 -11.31
C TRP A 200 11.88 6.33 -11.24
N PRO A 201 12.32 5.08 -11.50
CA PRO A 201 11.47 3.91 -11.37
C PRO A 201 11.20 3.58 -9.90
N GLY A 202 9.98 3.14 -9.61
CA GLY A 202 9.52 2.73 -8.30
C GLY A 202 8.87 1.35 -8.32
N ILE A 203 9.29 0.50 -7.40
CA ILE A 203 8.66 -0.76 -6.98
C ILE A 203 8.58 -0.69 -5.46
N TRP A 204 7.37 -0.45 -4.96
CA TRP A 204 7.18 -0.11 -3.56
C TRP A 204 5.81 -0.55 -3.09
N MET A 205 5.54 -0.35 -1.80
CA MET A 205 4.26 -0.70 -1.20
C MET A 205 3.83 0.31 -0.16
N MET A 206 2.51 0.50 -0.05
CA MET A 206 1.89 1.42 0.89
C MET A 206 0.79 0.72 1.67
N GLY A 207 0.66 1.04 2.96
CA GLY A 207 -0.45 0.56 3.80
C GLY A 207 -1.82 0.90 3.18
N ASN A 208 -2.74 -0.08 3.16
CA ASN A 208 -3.97 -0.05 2.35
C ASN A 208 -4.96 1.07 2.77
N LEU A 209 -4.82 1.64 3.97
CA LEU A 209 -5.59 2.80 4.42
C LEU A 209 -5.29 4.07 3.63
N GLY A 210 -4.19 4.14 2.90
CA GLY A 210 -3.89 5.18 1.91
C GLY A 210 -3.89 4.61 0.49
N ARG A 211 -4.23 5.45 -0.48
CA ARG A 211 -4.00 5.16 -1.90
C ARG A 211 -3.05 6.21 -2.47
N ALA A 212 -1.91 5.77 -2.96
CA ALA A 212 -0.89 6.68 -3.49
C ALA A 212 -1.49 7.61 -4.55
N ILE A 213 -1.03 8.86 -4.54
CA ILE A 213 -1.51 10.02 -5.33
C ILE A 213 -2.97 10.47 -5.10
N PHE A 214 -3.68 9.86 -4.14
CA PHE A 214 -4.97 10.35 -3.63
C PHE A 214 -4.78 11.04 -2.29
N SER A 215 -4.42 12.32 -2.34
CA SER A 215 -4.03 13.10 -1.15
C SER A 215 -5.09 13.17 -0.05
N ALA A 216 -6.38 13.06 -0.41
CA ALA A 216 -7.47 12.97 0.57
C ALA A 216 -7.31 11.74 1.49
N SER A 217 -6.99 10.58 0.90
CA SER A 217 -6.78 9.33 1.63
C SER A 217 -5.46 9.27 2.40
N THR A 218 -4.42 9.96 1.91
CA THR A 218 -3.07 9.91 2.52
C THR A 218 -2.87 11.00 3.57
N ASN A 219 -3.66 12.07 3.57
CA ASN A 219 -3.50 13.17 4.52
C ASN A 219 -3.68 12.70 5.98
N ARG A 220 -2.66 12.97 6.81
CA ARG A 220 -2.55 12.49 8.21
C ARG A 220 -2.67 10.98 8.37
N MET A 221 -2.47 10.22 7.29
CA MET A 221 -2.50 8.76 7.25
C MET A 221 -1.13 8.23 6.87
N TRP A 222 -0.58 8.75 5.76
CA TRP A 222 0.79 8.50 5.35
C TRP A 222 1.76 9.39 6.13
N PRO A 223 2.93 8.91 6.56
CA PRO A 223 3.37 7.52 6.61
C PRO A 223 3.28 6.93 8.03
N PHE A 224 2.17 7.09 8.75
CA PHE A 224 2.12 6.74 10.17
C PHE A 224 2.38 5.25 10.45
N SER A 225 3.25 5.01 11.44
CA SER A 225 3.55 3.71 12.07
C SER A 225 3.68 3.91 13.58
N TYR A 226 2.58 4.38 14.18
CA TYR A 226 2.55 4.83 15.58
C TYR A 226 1.25 4.43 16.25
N ASP A 227 1.38 3.65 17.33
CA ASP A 227 0.26 3.04 18.05
C ASP A 227 0.35 3.35 19.57
N ARG A 228 0.40 4.65 19.91
CA ARG A 228 0.46 5.10 21.31
C ARG A 228 -0.36 6.35 21.56
N CYS A 229 -1.05 6.37 22.70
CA CYS A 229 -1.71 7.57 23.20
C CYS A 229 -0.80 8.31 24.18
N GLU A 230 0.05 9.20 23.65
CA GLU A 230 0.99 10.01 24.44
C GLU A 230 0.93 11.49 24.00
N PRO A 231 -0.15 12.24 24.32
CA PRO A 231 -0.36 13.60 23.82
C PRO A 231 0.74 14.62 24.16
N GLU A 232 1.50 14.37 25.23
CA GLU A 232 2.65 15.19 25.64
C GLU A 232 3.89 14.97 24.76
N VAL A 233 3.94 13.86 24.01
CA VAL A 233 5.05 13.49 23.11
C VAL A 233 4.68 13.80 21.65
N PHE A 234 3.45 13.47 21.26
CA PHE A 234 2.95 13.68 19.90
C PHE A 234 1.49 14.11 19.93
N ASN A 235 1.15 15.21 19.24
CA ASN A 235 -0.23 15.68 19.15
C ASN A 235 -1.08 14.67 18.35
N PRO A 236 -2.06 13.99 18.97
CA PRO A 236 -2.84 12.96 18.31
C PRO A 236 -3.71 13.50 17.15
N GLU A 237 -4.03 14.79 17.09
CA GLU A 237 -4.81 15.38 15.99
C GLU A 237 -4.09 15.35 14.63
N ASN A 238 -2.76 15.14 14.65
CA ASN A 238 -1.94 15.01 13.45
C ASN A 238 -1.98 13.60 12.85
N GLN A 239 -2.47 12.58 13.57
CA GLN A 239 -2.67 11.23 13.08
C GLN A 239 -4.16 10.95 12.98
N ARG A 240 -4.66 10.67 11.77
CA ARG A 240 -6.10 10.58 11.51
C ARG A 240 -6.78 9.44 12.26
N ILE A 241 -6.09 8.31 12.44
CA ILE A 241 -6.54 7.19 13.27
C ILE A 241 -5.53 7.05 14.41
N SER A 242 -5.86 7.63 15.56
CA SER A 242 -4.97 7.70 16.72
C SER A 242 -5.32 6.66 17.78
N ALA A 243 -4.31 6.12 18.45
CA ALA A 243 -4.50 5.23 19.61
C ALA A 243 -5.19 5.90 20.81
N CYS A 244 -5.36 7.23 20.81
CA CYS A 244 -6.14 7.94 21.82
C CYS A 244 -7.67 7.83 21.63
N ASP A 245 -8.13 7.26 20.51
CA ASP A 245 -9.55 7.09 20.21
C ASP A 245 -10.03 5.68 20.63
N ASP A 246 -10.93 5.63 21.61
CA ASP A 246 -11.53 4.38 22.09
C ASP A 246 -12.72 3.91 21.24
N ASN A 247 -13.16 4.71 20.27
CA ASN A 247 -14.24 4.39 19.36
C ASN A 247 -14.06 5.05 17.98
N PRO A 248 -13.03 4.60 17.20
CA PRO A 248 -12.72 5.18 15.89
C PRO A 248 -13.82 4.94 14.83
N GLY A 249 -14.76 4.03 15.08
CA GLY A 249 -15.82 3.66 14.14
C GLY A 249 -15.29 2.87 12.94
N TYR A 250 -16.17 2.65 11.95
CA TYR A 250 -15.83 2.01 10.66
C TYR A 250 -15.02 0.69 10.78
N GLY A 251 -15.40 -0.17 11.72
CA GLY A 251 -14.77 -1.48 11.92
C GLY A 251 -13.34 -1.45 12.46
N LEU A 252 -12.78 -0.27 12.75
CA LEU A 252 -11.44 -0.13 13.32
C LEU A 252 -11.39 -0.58 14.78
N ASN A 253 -10.22 -1.07 15.20
CA ASN A 253 -10.02 -1.50 16.58
C ASN A 253 -9.91 -0.28 17.52
N PRO A 254 -10.55 -0.31 18.70
CA PRO A 254 -10.38 0.70 19.74
C PRO A 254 -8.93 0.85 20.20
N ASN A 255 -8.48 2.08 20.44
CA ASN A 255 -7.16 2.43 20.96
C ASN A 255 -5.99 1.88 20.14
N GLN A 256 -6.18 1.78 18.82
CA GLN A 256 -5.14 1.37 17.87
C GLN A 256 -4.83 2.54 16.93
N GLY A 257 -3.62 3.06 17.00
CA GLY A 257 -3.09 4.04 16.07
C GLY A 257 -2.72 3.37 14.75
N ARG A 258 -3.21 3.93 13.65
CA ARG A 258 -3.10 3.33 12.31
C ARG A 258 -2.57 4.35 11.31
N GLY A 259 -2.17 3.87 10.14
CA GLY A 259 -1.61 4.72 9.10
C GLY A 259 -1.49 4.03 7.75
N ALA A 260 -0.70 4.65 6.88
CA ALA A 260 -0.30 4.11 5.59
C ALA A 260 1.21 4.27 5.42
N PRO A 261 2.04 3.51 6.16
CA PRO A 261 3.48 3.57 6.02
C PRO A 261 3.90 3.04 4.65
N GLU A 262 5.18 3.23 4.30
CA GLU A 262 5.71 2.92 2.98
C GLU A 262 6.99 2.08 3.07
N ILE A 263 7.12 1.10 2.17
CA ILE A 263 8.35 0.31 1.98
C ILE A 263 8.74 0.34 0.51
N ASP A 264 9.95 0.84 0.23
CA ASP A 264 10.51 0.91 -1.10
C ASP A 264 11.39 -0.30 -1.34
N VAL A 265 10.93 -1.26 -2.15
CA VAL A 265 11.75 -2.42 -2.57
C VAL A 265 12.89 -1.92 -3.45
N LEU A 266 12.53 -1.04 -4.38
CA LEU A 266 13.42 -0.24 -5.21
C LEU A 266 12.73 1.09 -5.48
N GLU A 267 13.37 2.18 -5.09
CA GLU A 267 12.96 3.51 -5.52
C GLU A 267 14.21 4.32 -5.88
N GLY A 268 14.37 4.68 -7.15
CA GLY A 268 15.53 5.45 -7.58
C GLY A 268 16.04 5.10 -8.96
N GLY A 269 16.77 6.06 -9.54
CA GLY A 269 17.44 5.95 -10.84
C GLY A 269 18.71 6.79 -10.85
N GLY A 270 19.30 7.05 -12.03
CA GLY A 270 20.58 7.74 -12.08
C GLY A 270 21.71 6.86 -11.53
N LEU A 271 22.38 7.35 -10.49
CA LEU A 271 23.60 6.73 -9.93
C LEU A 271 23.35 5.77 -8.76
N ALA A 272 22.15 5.81 -8.17
CA ALA A 272 21.85 5.05 -6.97
C ALA A 272 20.36 4.71 -6.90
N VAL A 273 20.08 3.66 -6.14
CA VAL A 273 18.72 3.26 -5.77
C VAL A 273 18.59 3.39 -4.25
N SER A 274 17.44 3.85 -3.79
CA SER A 274 17.05 3.90 -2.39
C SER A 274 16.33 2.61 -1.99
N SER A 275 16.70 2.09 -0.83
CA SER A 275 15.96 1.09 -0.07
C SER A 275 15.51 1.74 1.23
N SER A 276 14.20 1.78 1.46
CA SER A 276 13.62 2.83 2.33
C SER A 276 12.35 2.38 3.06
N LEU A 277 12.19 2.86 4.29
CA LEU A 277 10.95 2.83 5.07
C LEU A 277 10.53 4.27 5.36
N GLN A 278 9.37 4.71 4.86
CA GLN A 278 8.83 6.01 5.24
C GLN A 278 7.88 5.86 6.42
N ILE A 279 8.10 6.68 7.45
CA ILE A 279 7.43 6.55 8.75
C ILE A 279 7.13 7.89 9.43
N ALA A 280 6.06 7.91 10.21
CA ALA A 280 5.72 9.00 11.11
C ALA A 280 5.16 8.49 12.46
N PRO A 281 5.34 9.24 13.56
CA PRO A 281 6.09 10.51 13.65
C PRO A 281 7.59 10.31 13.45
N GLY A 282 8.26 11.22 12.75
CA GLY A 282 9.71 11.24 12.62
C GLY A 282 10.42 11.74 13.89
N MET A 283 11.74 11.60 13.94
CA MET A 283 12.56 12.05 15.06
C MET A 283 12.47 13.58 15.27
N PRO A 284 12.42 14.07 16.52
CA PRO A 284 12.61 15.49 16.83
C PRO A 284 14.02 15.98 16.44
N ASP A 285 14.20 17.29 16.27
CA ASP A 285 15.48 17.90 15.86
C ASP A 285 16.65 17.56 16.81
N ASP A 286 16.36 17.36 18.08
CA ASP A 286 17.32 16.98 19.13
C ASP A 286 18.05 15.67 18.82
N TYR A 287 17.51 14.83 17.91
CA TYR A 287 18.07 13.53 17.53
C TYR A 287 18.54 13.48 16.06
N ARG A 288 18.60 14.63 15.38
CA ARG A 288 18.96 14.78 13.96
C ARG A 288 20.41 15.26 13.77
N LEU A 289 20.93 15.42 12.55
CA LEU A 289 22.21 16.12 12.33
C LEU A 289 22.17 17.53 12.94
N PHE A 290 23.33 18.08 13.31
CA PHE A 290 23.39 19.50 13.67
C PHE A 290 23.08 20.36 12.43
N PRO A 291 22.34 21.48 12.60
CA PRO A 291 22.07 22.37 11.50
C PRO A 291 23.37 22.98 10.97
N VAL A 292 23.47 23.12 9.65
CA VAL A 292 24.61 23.76 9.00
C VAL A 292 24.70 25.22 9.43
N ASP A 293 25.89 25.63 9.89
CA ASP A 293 26.17 27.04 10.16
C ASP A 293 26.62 27.74 8.87
N THR A 294 25.67 28.35 8.17
CA THR A 294 25.95 29.05 6.90
C THR A 294 26.87 30.28 7.07
N SER A 295 27.06 30.78 8.30
CA SER A 295 28.00 31.88 8.54
C SER A 295 29.47 31.47 8.41
N THR A 296 29.75 30.16 8.46
CA THR A 296 31.08 29.58 8.22
C THR A 296 31.44 29.46 6.74
N GLY A 297 30.51 29.80 5.84
CA GLY A 297 30.66 29.63 4.39
C GLY A 297 30.15 28.28 3.88
N ASP A 298 29.67 27.40 4.77
CA ASP A 298 29.00 26.17 4.38
C ASP A 298 27.70 26.46 3.60
N SER A 299 27.52 25.77 2.48
CA SER A 299 26.23 25.68 1.81
C SER A 299 25.33 24.72 2.58
N SER A 300 24.04 25.01 2.72
CA SER A 300 23.07 24.08 3.31
C SER A 300 23.05 22.70 2.61
N PHE A 301 23.51 22.62 1.36
CA PHE A 301 23.59 21.38 0.59
C PHE A 301 24.85 20.55 0.88
N CYS A 302 25.82 21.05 1.66
CA CYS A 302 27.05 20.31 1.97
C CYS A 302 26.78 18.98 2.69
N VAL A 303 25.65 18.86 3.40
CA VAL A 303 25.25 17.65 4.14
C VAL A 303 25.07 16.44 3.23
N TYR A 304 24.63 16.66 1.99
CA TYR A 304 24.44 15.59 1.01
C TYR A 304 25.76 15.16 0.37
N GLY A 305 26.76 16.04 0.37
CA GLY A 305 28.12 15.75 -0.09
C GLY A 305 29.05 15.27 1.04
N TYR A 306 28.61 15.35 2.30
CA TYR A 306 29.44 15.11 3.49
C TYR A 306 30.68 16.00 3.56
N THR A 307 30.57 17.24 3.06
CA THR A 307 31.69 18.20 2.97
C THR A 307 31.51 19.43 3.85
N CYS A 308 30.58 19.42 4.80
CA CYS A 308 30.38 20.52 5.72
C CYS A 308 31.60 20.72 6.62
N THR A 309 31.95 21.98 6.88
CA THR A 309 32.96 22.33 7.88
C THR A 309 32.35 22.43 9.28
N THR A 310 31.04 22.65 9.38
CA THR A 310 30.26 22.65 10.62
C THR A 310 30.40 21.29 11.33
N PRO A 311 30.86 21.25 12.60
CA PRO A 311 30.95 20.02 13.38
C PRO A 311 29.58 19.35 13.55
N GLY A 312 29.52 18.06 13.21
CA GLY A 312 28.31 17.27 13.38
C GLY A 312 27.22 17.45 12.32
N ALA A 313 27.50 18.20 11.25
CA ALA A 313 26.59 18.35 10.11
C ALA A 313 26.81 17.31 9.01
N ASN A 314 27.93 16.56 9.02
CA ASN A 314 28.21 15.54 8.00
C ASN A 314 27.60 14.18 8.34
N TYR A 315 27.98 13.61 9.48
CA TYR A 315 27.55 12.29 9.89
C TYR A 315 27.00 12.34 11.32
N ILE A 316 25.98 11.53 11.57
CA ILE A 316 25.30 11.49 12.86
C ILE A 316 26.27 10.93 13.91
N ASP A 317 26.34 11.56 15.07
CA ASP A 317 27.26 11.21 16.16
C ASP A 317 28.78 11.30 15.80
N VAL A 318 29.14 12.08 14.77
CA VAL A 318 30.52 12.37 14.35
C VAL A 318 30.76 13.88 14.24
N PRO A 319 31.73 14.48 14.95
CA PRO A 319 32.66 13.86 15.89
C PRO A 319 31.97 13.40 17.19
N THR A 320 32.39 12.25 17.72
CA THR A 320 31.72 11.60 18.86
C THR A 320 31.74 12.48 20.12
N ALA A 321 32.90 13.08 20.43
CA ALA A 321 33.05 13.94 21.61
C ALA A 321 32.21 15.23 21.51
N TYR A 322 31.99 15.74 20.29
CA TYR A 322 31.18 16.92 20.06
C TYR A 322 29.70 16.63 20.36
N TYR A 323 29.13 15.57 19.77
CA TYR A 323 27.76 15.14 20.06
C TYR A 323 27.53 14.86 21.56
N GLN A 324 28.47 14.14 22.19
CA GLN A 324 28.37 13.85 23.63
C GLN A 324 28.39 15.12 24.48
N LYS A 325 29.16 16.14 24.09
CA LYS A 325 29.24 17.43 24.79
C LYS A 325 27.97 18.27 24.60
N GLU A 326 27.48 18.37 23.37
CA GLU A 326 26.37 19.27 23.03
C GLU A 326 24.99 18.68 23.37
N ARG A 327 24.82 17.34 23.31
CA ARG A 327 23.51 16.67 23.58
C ARG A 327 23.52 15.75 24.79
N GLY A 328 24.59 14.98 24.96
CA GLY A 328 24.71 14.02 26.05
C GLY A 328 23.82 12.77 25.92
N HIS A 329 23.25 12.52 24.73
CA HIS A 329 22.58 11.29 24.34
C HIS A 329 22.88 10.95 22.87
N LYS A 330 22.51 9.73 22.46
CA LYS A 330 22.64 9.26 21.07
C LYS A 330 21.61 9.92 20.15
N SER A 331 21.94 9.94 18.85
CA SER A 331 21.11 10.56 17.81
C SER A 331 20.76 9.52 16.73
N TRP A 332 19.61 9.67 16.08
CA TRP A 332 19.12 8.78 15.00
C TRP A 332 18.85 7.32 15.37
N TYR A 333 18.36 6.55 14.41
CA TYR A 333 18.13 5.11 14.54
C TYR A 333 19.46 4.39 14.78
N GLN A 334 19.44 3.33 15.60
CA GLN A 334 20.65 2.63 16.05
C GLN A 334 20.63 1.17 15.56
N GLY A 335 21.77 0.61 15.19
CA GLY A 335 21.85 -0.80 14.80
C GLY A 335 21.25 -1.10 13.42
N LEU A 336 21.19 -0.10 12.54
CA LEU A 336 20.92 -0.32 11.12
C LEU A 336 22.01 -1.21 10.51
N ARG A 337 21.63 -2.05 9.56
CA ARG A 337 22.51 -3.09 9.01
C ARG A 337 22.73 -2.83 7.53
N TYR A 338 23.99 -2.73 7.11
CA TYR A 338 24.38 -2.43 5.72
C TYR A 338 25.34 -3.51 5.22
N ALA A 339 25.21 -3.93 3.96
CA ALA A 339 26.09 -4.91 3.34
C ALA A 339 26.46 -4.52 1.91
N SER A 340 27.62 -4.99 1.45
CA SER A 340 28.17 -4.66 0.14
C SER A 340 27.22 -5.04 -1.01
N ASN A 341 27.06 -4.13 -1.97
CA ASN A 341 26.58 -4.48 -3.30
C ASN A 341 27.73 -5.17 -4.06
N ASN A 342 27.73 -6.51 -4.01
CA ASN A 342 28.77 -7.35 -4.59
C ASN A 342 28.70 -7.49 -6.12
N PHE A 343 27.71 -6.87 -6.78
CA PHE A 343 27.57 -6.88 -8.24
C PHE A 343 28.36 -5.77 -8.92
N CYS A 344 28.83 -4.79 -8.15
CA CYS A 344 29.82 -3.86 -8.63
C CYS A 344 31.21 -4.49 -8.72
N GLN A 345 32.00 -4.02 -9.68
CA GLN A 345 33.43 -4.30 -9.76
C GLN A 345 34.14 -3.89 -8.46
N GLN A 346 35.11 -4.71 -8.04
CA GLN A 346 35.93 -4.44 -6.87
C GLN A 346 36.89 -3.27 -7.09
N ASN A 347 37.09 -2.51 -6.02
CA ASN A 347 38.02 -1.41 -5.82
C ASN A 347 38.80 -1.66 -4.53
N ALA A 348 40.11 -1.89 -4.65
CA ALA A 348 40.96 -2.18 -3.49
C ALA A 348 41.02 -1.02 -2.48
N ASP A 349 40.82 0.22 -2.93
CA ASP A 349 40.87 1.41 -2.09
C ASP A 349 39.62 1.56 -1.20
N GLU A 350 38.53 0.86 -1.52
CA GLU A 350 37.28 0.85 -0.74
C GLU A 350 37.23 -0.32 0.26
N LYS A 351 38.24 -1.19 0.26
CA LYS A 351 38.26 -2.38 1.11
C LYS A 351 38.54 -2.01 2.56
N GLN A 352 37.69 -2.51 3.45
CA GLN A 352 37.82 -2.29 4.89
C GLN A 352 38.26 -3.54 5.67
N ASN A 353 38.88 -3.29 6.82
CA ASN A 353 39.17 -4.28 7.84
C ASN A 353 38.29 -4.04 9.08
N TYR A 354 37.63 -5.09 9.56
CA TYR A 354 36.73 -5.02 10.71
C TYR A 354 37.43 -4.51 11.97
N ASP A 355 38.61 -5.07 12.32
CA ASP A 355 39.31 -4.72 13.56
C ASP A 355 39.73 -3.24 13.56
N THR A 356 40.16 -2.71 12.42
CA THR A 356 40.51 -1.28 12.25
C THR A 356 39.32 -0.38 12.51
N VAL A 357 38.20 -0.60 11.79
CA VAL A 357 37.00 0.23 11.91
C VAL A 357 36.37 0.12 13.29
N ALA A 358 36.26 -1.10 13.84
CA ALA A 358 35.72 -1.33 15.17
C ALA A 358 36.57 -0.66 16.27
N ALA A 359 37.90 -0.68 16.13
CA ALA A 359 38.79 0.03 17.05
C ALA A 359 38.61 1.56 16.97
N SER A 360 38.44 2.10 15.76
CA SER A 360 38.16 3.53 15.54
C SER A 360 36.86 3.98 16.23
N ILE A 361 35.75 3.28 15.97
CA ILE A 361 34.45 3.61 16.58
C ILE A 361 34.53 3.53 18.11
N LYS A 362 35.20 2.50 18.63
CA LYS A 362 35.38 2.32 20.08
C LYS A 362 36.22 3.45 20.71
N ALA A 363 37.21 3.97 20.00
CA ALA A 363 38.01 5.11 20.45
C ALA A 363 37.22 6.43 20.42
N GLY A 364 36.18 6.49 19.57
CA GLY A 364 35.41 7.70 19.28
C GLY A 364 36.06 8.47 18.15
N ILE A 365 35.28 8.77 17.11
CA ILE A 365 35.77 9.45 15.90
C ILE A 365 35.94 10.93 16.23
N THR A 366 37.13 11.45 15.95
CA THR A 366 37.52 12.84 16.28
C THR A 366 37.41 13.78 15.09
N GLU A 367 37.50 13.21 13.89
CA GLU A 367 37.39 13.85 12.60
C GLU A 367 35.95 14.29 12.34
N ASN A 368 35.78 15.33 11.52
CA ASN A 368 34.46 15.80 11.08
C ASN A 368 33.92 15.03 9.87
N SER A 369 34.69 14.09 9.33
CA SER A 369 34.34 13.29 8.16
C SER A 369 34.82 11.86 8.30
N CYS A 370 34.12 10.96 7.63
CA CYS A 370 34.44 9.55 7.58
C CYS A 370 35.45 9.21 6.49
N THR A 371 36.33 8.25 6.79
CA THR A 371 37.24 7.61 5.85
C THR A 371 37.08 6.09 5.94
N VAL A 372 37.71 5.37 5.00
CA VAL A 372 37.70 3.91 4.94
C VAL A 372 38.21 3.26 6.22
N ASP A 373 39.10 3.90 6.96
CA ASP A 373 39.66 3.36 8.21
C ASP A 373 38.96 3.87 9.47
N THR A 374 38.21 4.98 9.37
CA THR A 374 37.64 5.63 10.57
C THR A 374 36.17 5.27 10.83
N CYS A 375 35.37 5.02 9.79
CA CYS A 375 33.93 4.74 9.92
C CYS A 375 33.54 3.44 9.20
N PRO A 376 32.36 2.87 9.51
CA PRO A 376 31.72 1.86 8.66
C PRO A 376 31.57 2.36 7.23
N ALA A 377 31.62 1.47 6.24
CA ALA A 377 31.52 1.84 4.83
C ALA A 377 30.21 2.56 4.47
N SER A 378 29.15 2.37 5.26
CA SER A 378 27.89 3.09 5.10
C SER A 378 27.95 4.55 5.54
N GLY A 379 28.98 4.96 6.29
CA GLY A 379 29.05 6.26 6.98
C GLY A 379 28.21 6.33 8.26
N ASP A 380 27.45 5.29 8.60
CA ASP A 380 26.69 5.21 9.85
C ASP A 380 27.52 4.58 10.97
N VAL A 381 27.99 5.40 11.90
CA VAL A 381 28.80 4.96 13.05
C VAL A 381 27.98 4.26 14.14
N ASN A 382 26.65 4.31 14.03
CA ASN A 382 25.72 3.61 14.91
C ASN A 382 25.21 2.30 14.28
N ALA A 383 25.70 1.91 13.10
CA ALA A 383 25.37 0.67 12.44
C ALA A 383 25.79 -0.57 13.26
N ASP A 384 25.06 -1.67 13.07
CA ASP A 384 25.47 -2.98 13.59
C ASP A 384 26.71 -3.47 12.81
N LEU A 385 27.74 -3.93 13.54
CA LEU A 385 28.97 -4.50 12.97
C LEU A 385 29.14 -6.00 13.24
N GLY A 386 28.06 -6.67 13.67
CA GLY A 386 28.01 -8.10 13.89
C GLY A 386 28.14 -8.90 12.60
N LEU A 387 28.16 -10.22 12.73
CA LEU A 387 28.29 -11.13 11.59
C LEU A 387 26.99 -11.17 10.77
N ILE A 388 27.12 -11.15 9.45
CA ILE A 388 26.02 -11.37 8.51
C ILE A 388 25.62 -12.84 8.57
N GLU A 389 24.41 -13.13 9.05
CA GLU A 389 23.83 -14.47 9.12
C GLU A 389 24.75 -15.51 9.81
N GLY A 390 25.58 -15.08 10.77
CA GLY A 390 26.54 -15.95 11.46
C GLY A 390 27.68 -16.50 10.59
N ARG A 391 27.84 -16.01 9.35
CA ARG A 391 28.92 -16.42 8.44
C ARG A 391 30.24 -15.78 8.86
N SER A 392 31.26 -16.60 9.12
CA SER A 392 32.57 -16.11 9.56
C SER A 392 33.22 -15.19 8.52
N GLY A 393 33.66 -14.00 8.93
CA GLY A 393 34.41 -13.08 8.09
C GLY A 393 33.56 -12.12 7.23
N SER A 394 32.23 -12.16 7.35
CA SER A 394 31.34 -11.16 6.74
C SER A 394 30.63 -10.40 7.85
N HIS A 395 30.91 -9.11 7.95
CA HIS A 395 30.35 -8.22 8.96
C HIS A 395 29.42 -7.19 8.31
N TRP A 396 28.33 -6.88 8.99
CA TRP A 396 27.53 -5.70 8.66
C TRP A 396 28.41 -4.43 8.79
N GLY A 397 28.14 -3.42 7.98
CA GLY A 397 28.84 -2.14 7.96
C GLY A 397 30.29 -2.16 7.44
N ILE A 398 30.87 -3.33 7.11
CA ILE A 398 32.26 -3.45 6.67
C ILE A 398 32.35 -3.89 5.21
N ASN A 399 33.01 -3.07 4.38
CA ASN A 399 33.25 -3.42 2.97
C ASN A 399 34.45 -4.36 2.78
N THR A 400 34.36 -5.60 3.24
CA THR A 400 35.46 -6.57 3.14
C THR A 400 35.84 -6.92 1.70
N ASN A 401 34.89 -6.77 0.76
CA ASN A 401 35.11 -7.06 -0.66
C ASN A 401 35.62 -5.87 -1.47
N GLY A 402 35.51 -4.65 -0.93
CA GLY A 402 35.83 -3.42 -1.66
C GLY A 402 34.94 -3.22 -2.89
N THR A 403 33.65 -3.54 -2.84
CA THR A 403 32.71 -3.26 -3.94
C THR A 403 31.87 -2.03 -3.62
N CYS A 404 30.91 -1.66 -4.49
CA CYS A 404 29.91 -0.64 -4.13
C CYS A 404 29.29 -0.95 -2.76
N TYR A 405 29.07 0.08 -1.96
CA TYR A 405 28.50 -0.05 -0.64
C TYR A 405 27.30 0.89 -0.46
N PRO A 406 26.18 0.41 0.12
CA PRO A 406 25.06 1.26 0.51
C PRO A 406 25.48 2.30 1.55
N LEU A 407 25.21 3.58 1.28
CA LEU A 407 25.47 4.67 2.21
C LEU A 407 24.20 4.98 3.00
N ILE A 408 24.35 5.41 4.24
CA ILE A 408 23.24 6.03 4.97
C ILE A 408 22.76 7.24 4.15
N ASN A 409 21.44 7.43 4.08
CA ASN A 409 20.91 8.63 3.47
C ASN A 409 20.97 9.79 4.48
N SER A 410 21.59 10.92 4.13
CA SER A 410 21.52 12.17 4.92
C SER A 410 20.11 12.79 4.93
N TYR A 411 19.08 12.07 4.49
CA TYR A 411 17.70 12.54 4.49
C TYR A 411 17.26 12.89 5.91
N MET A 412 17.04 14.17 6.14
CA MET A 412 16.69 14.74 7.43
C MET A 412 15.19 14.73 7.70
N GLY A 413 14.43 13.87 7.02
CA GLY A 413 12.98 13.86 7.13
C GLY A 413 12.31 15.00 6.35
N ALA A 414 10.99 14.98 6.32
CA ALA A 414 10.16 16.09 5.84
C ALA A 414 9.19 16.52 6.93
N TYR A 415 8.90 17.83 6.97
CA TYR A 415 7.87 18.38 7.84
C TYR A 415 6.61 18.63 7.01
N LEU A 416 5.59 17.80 7.21
CA LEU A 416 4.34 17.86 6.47
C LEU A 416 3.42 18.86 7.15
N CYS A 417 2.79 19.75 6.37
CA CYS A 417 1.99 20.85 6.89
C CYS A 417 0.74 21.10 6.05
N ASP A 418 -0.30 21.60 6.70
CA ASP A 418 -1.42 22.23 6.02
C ASP A 418 -1.01 23.57 5.36
N PRO A 419 -1.74 24.04 4.32
CA PRO A 419 -1.46 25.30 3.61
C PRO A 419 -1.45 26.57 4.48
N ASP A 420 -2.14 26.55 5.63
CA ASP A 420 -2.28 27.73 6.49
C ASP A 420 -1.31 27.72 7.68
N ASN A 421 -0.42 26.71 7.73
CA ASN A 421 0.50 26.50 8.82
C ASN A 421 1.59 27.59 8.88
N THR A 422 1.91 28.05 10.09
CA THR A 422 2.91 29.10 10.33
C THR A 422 4.21 28.55 10.91
N ASN A 423 4.32 27.24 11.09
CA ASN A 423 5.51 26.61 11.65
C ASN A 423 6.69 26.77 10.70
N SER A 424 7.82 27.27 11.21
CA SER A 424 9.03 27.55 10.43
C SER A 424 9.65 26.33 9.76
N LYS A 425 9.26 25.11 10.15
CA LYS A 425 9.74 23.87 9.53
C LYS A 425 8.98 23.48 8.26
N CYS A 426 7.79 24.03 8.04
CA CYS A 426 7.07 23.80 6.79
C CYS A 426 7.92 24.30 5.61
N ALA A 427 7.83 23.64 4.46
CA ALA A 427 8.58 24.07 3.26
C ALA A 427 8.22 25.50 2.83
N SER A 428 6.95 25.87 2.95
CA SER A 428 6.41 27.20 2.63
C SER A 428 5.47 27.69 3.74
N PRO A 429 6.00 28.18 4.87
CA PRO A 429 5.17 28.60 6.00
C PRO A 429 4.40 29.88 5.67
N ARG A 430 3.12 29.93 6.03
CA ARG A 430 2.27 31.09 5.81
C ARG A 430 2.72 32.25 6.69
N ASN A 431 2.95 33.42 6.09
CA ASN A 431 3.16 34.65 6.83
C ASN A 431 1.81 35.22 7.29
N GLU A 432 1.49 35.07 8.58
CA GLU A 432 0.21 35.50 9.13
C GLU A 432 -0.02 37.02 9.14
N SER A 433 1.04 37.82 9.05
CA SER A 433 0.95 39.28 9.00
C SER A 433 0.54 39.80 7.62
N THR A 434 0.80 39.03 6.56
CA THR A 434 0.56 39.46 5.16
C THR A 434 -0.46 38.60 4.43
N THR A 435 -0.65 37.35 4.86
CA THR A 435 -1.42 36.35 4.12
C THR A 435 -2.52 35.77 5.00
N PRO A 436 -3.80 36.10 4.76
CA PRO A 436 -4.93 35.53 5.48
C PRO A 436 -5.01 34.00 5.33
N LYS A 437 -5.65 33.32 6.30
CA LYS A 437 -5.93 31.89 6.20
C LYS A 437 -6.87 31.60 5.03
N SER A 438 -6.53 30.59 4.24
CA SER A 438 -7.40 30.03 3.21
C SER A 438 -8.57 29.23 3.81
N ASN A 439 -8.36 28.61 4.97
CA ASN A 439 -9.21 27.60 5.60
C ASN A 439 -9.53 26.43 4.66
N ALA A 440 -8.58 26.09 3.78
CA ALA A 440 -8.75 25.00 2.81
C ALA A 440 -8.89 23.62 3.50
N MET A 441 -8.29 23.44 4.68
CA MET A 441 -8.39 22.21 5.46
C MET A 441 -8.13 22.44 6.95
N SER A 442 -8.42 21.43 7.78
CA SER A 442 -8.06 21.44 9.20
C SER A 442 -6.55 21.53 9.36
N SER A 443 -6.08 22.35 10.32
CA SER A 443 -4.65 22.50 10.56
C SER A 443 -4.01 21.20 11.02
N PHE A 444 -2.81 20.92 10.51
CA PHE A 444 -1.98 19.82 10.94
C PHE A 444 -0.53 20.16 10.63
N ASN A 445 0.39 19.61 11.40
CA ASN A 445 1.79 19.56 11.04
C ASN A 445 2.52 18.48 11.82
N TYR A 446 3.35 17.70 11.13
CA TYR A 446 4.12 16.64 11.77
C TYR A 446 5.39 16.34 10.97
N GLN A 447 6.38 15.82 11.69
CA GLN A 447 7.61 15.33 11.10
C GLN A 447 7.40 13.89 10.62
N MET A 448 7.98 13.54 9.48
CA MET A 448 8.19 12.17 9.02
C MET A 448 9.67 11.88 8.82
N ASP A 449 10.03 10.60 8.76
CA ASP A 449 11.36 10.10 8.41
C ASP A 449 11.27 9.12 7.25
N ALA A 450 12.41 8.95 6.56
CA ALA A 450 12.66 7.85 5.65
C ALA A 450 13.94 7.14 6.12
N ILE A 451 13.79 6.02 6.84
CA ILE A 451 14.94 5.18 7.22
C ILE A 451 15.40 4.51 5.94
N SER A 452 16.52 4.99 5.39
CA SER A 452 16.90 4.61 4.04
C SER A 452 18.40 4.46 3.85
N SER A 453 18.74 3.69 2.83
CA SER A 453 20.10 3.56 2.32
C SER A 453 20.11 3.73 0.81
N ASN A 454 20.99 4.62 0.34
CA ASN A 454 21.23 4.82 -1.09
C ASN A 454 22.42 3.95 -1.50
N TRP A 455 22.17 2.97 -2.36
CA TRP A 455 23.20 2.07 -2.85
C TRP A 455 23.54 2.35 -4.31
N PRO A 456 24.84 2.45 -4.67
CA PRO A 456 25.22 2.68 -6.05
C PRO A 456 24.83 1.53 -6.95
N ILE A 457 24.27 1.86 -8.11
CA ILE A 457 23.84 0.87 -9.10
C ILE A 457 24.95 0.56 -10.11
N HIS A 458 25.04 -0.71 -10.49
CA HIS A 458 25.91 -1.18 -11.57
C HIS A 458 25.13 -1.15 -12.89
N LEU A 459 25.81 -0.96 -14.03
CA LEU A 459 25.16 -0.80 -15.34
C LEU A 459 24.21 -1.95 -15.71
N GLY A 460 24.44 -3.15 -15.17
CA GLY A 460 23.56 -4.31 -15.32
C GLY A 460 22.10 -4.02 -14.97
N GLY A 461 21.83 -3.16 -13.98
CA GLY A 461 20.45 -2.78 -13.63
C GLY A 461 19.68 -2.05 -14.74
N TYR A 462 20.39 -1.41 -15.69
CA TYR A 462 19.79 -0.73 -16.84
C TYR A 462 19.84 -1.54 -18.14
N THR A 463 20.72 -2.56 -18.20
CA THR A 463 21.03 -3.30 -19.43
C THR A 463 20.55 -4.76 -19.41
N ASP A 464 20.17 -5.28 -18.25
CA ASP A 464 19.71 -6.66 -18.04
C ASP A 464 18.67 -6.72 -16.92
N TYR A 465 18.03 -7.88 -16.76
CA TYR A 465 17.11 -8.16 -15.65
C TYR A 465 17.87 -8.51 -14.37
N VAL A 466 17.53 -7.80 -13.30
CA VAL A 466 18.08 -7.98 -11.96
C VAL A 466 16.97 -8.37 -10.98
N GLU A 467 17.25 -9.32 -10.08
CA GLU A 467 16.35 -9.73 -9.01
C GLU A 467 16.50 -8.79 -7.81
N TYR A 468 15.44 -8.03 -7.53
CA TYR A 468 15.26 -7.18 -6.36
C TYR A 468 14.36 -7.90 -5.36
N GLN A 469 14.79 -7.98 -4.12
CA GLN A 469 14.13 -8.79 -3.10
C GLN A 469 13.95 -8.01 -1.81
N LEU A 470 12.84 -8.24 -1.14
CA LEU A 470 12.51 -7.69 0.16
C LEU A 470 11.95 -8.79 1.06
N GLU A 471 12.59 -9.05 2.19
CA GLU A 471 12.08 -9.92 3.24
C GLU A 471 11.57 -9.08 4.41
N TRP A 472 10.28 -9.22 4.74
CA TRP A 472 9.62 -8.43 5.78
C TRP A 472 8.91 -9.34 6.79
N VAL A 473 9.23 -9.17 8.06
CA VAL A 473 8.59 -9.84 9.20
C VAL A 473 8.16 -8.78 10.20
N THR A 474 6.94 -8.90 10.71
CA THR A 474 6.33 -7.97 11.68
C THR A 474 6.63 -8.39 13.13
N GLY A 475 6.23 -7.56 14.10
CA GLY A 475 6.38 -7.85 15.52
C GLY A 475 7.71 -7.43 16.13
N GLU A 476 7.86 -7.66 17.44
CA GLU A 476 9.01 -7.26 18.27
C GLU A 476 10.33 -7.86 17.81
N ASN A 477 10.29 -9.07 17.24
CA ASN A 477 11.46 -9.76 16.66
C ASN A 477 11.56 -9.60 15.13
N GLY A 478 10.73 -8.72 14.55
CA GLY A 478 10.64 -8.48 13.12
C GLY A 478 11.82 -7.73 12.49
N TYR A 479 11.77 -7.61 11.17
CA TYR A 479 12.76 -6.89 10.36
C TYR A 479 12.22 -6.62 8.95
N VAL A 480 12.83 -5.67 8.26
CA VAL A 480 12.77 -5.52 6.80
C VAL A 480 14.20 -5.64 6.27
N GLN A 481 14.46 -6.58 5.38
CA GLN A 481 15.75 -6.82 4.76
C GLN A 481 15.63 -6.74 3.23
N TRP A 482 16.48 -5.93 2.61
CA TRP A 482 16.62 -5.83 1.17
C TRP A 482 17.73 -6.74 0.71
N LEU A 483 17.47 -7.47 -0.37
CA LEU A 483 18.46 -8.30 -1.05
C LEU A 483 18.50 -7.94 -2.53
N LEU A 484 19.68 -8.07 -3.11
CA LEU A 484 19.91 -7.97 -4.54
C LEU A 484 20.49 -9.30 -4.99
N GLN A 485 19.77 -10.01 -5.86
CA GLN A 485 20.21 -11.32 -6.39
C GLN A 485 20.61 -12.28 -5.24
N GLY A 486 19.78 -12.35 -4.20
CA GLY A 486 19.97 -13.19 -3.02
C GLY A 486 21.05 -12.73 -2.03
N SER A 487 21.72 -11.59 -2.27
CA SER A 487 22.71 -11.03 -1.34
C SER A 487 22.12 -9.85 -0.56
N PRO A 488 22.25 -9.81 0.79
CA PRO A 488 21.72 -8.70 1.57
C PRO A 488 22.41 -7.38 1.20
N LEU A 489 21.64 -6.29 1.22
CA LEU A 489 22.10 -4.91 1.01
C LEU A 489 21.87 -4.04 2.23
N PHE A 490 20.66 -4.07 2.78
CA PHE A 490 20.23 -3.23 3.88
C PHE A 490 19.25 -4.00 4.75
N GLU A 491 19.25 -3.75 6.06
CA GLU A 491 18.27 -4.32 6.97
C GLU A 491 17.94 -3.33 8.10
N VAL A 492 16.65 -3.21 8.39
CA VAL A 492 16.09 -2.48 9.52
C VAL A 492 15.38 -3.49 10.40
N THR A 493 15.90 -3.73 11.60
CA THR A 493 15.24 -4.59 12.60
C THR A 493 14.19 -3.80 13.38
N THR A 494 13.20 -4.49 13.96
CA THR A 494 12.24 -3.83 14.88
C THR A 494 12.95 -3.16 16.04
N ASP A 495 14.09 -3.70 16.50
CA ASP A 495 14.92 -3.07 17.52
C ASP A 495 15.50 -1.74 17.07
N ALA A 496 16.13 -1.69 15.89
CA ALA A 496 16.68 -0.45 15.33
C ALA A 496 15.60 0.61 15.09
N PHE A 497 14.40 0.14 14.77
CA PHE A 497 13.22 0.91 14.45
C PHE A 497 12.52 1.50 15.69
N SER A 498 12.30 0.68 16.72
CA SER A 498 11.44 1.01 17.87
C SER A 498 12.23 1.47 19.10
N LYS A 499 13.48 1.00 19.30
CA LYS A 499 14.33 1.41 20.43
C LYS A 499 15.10 2.68 20.09
N VAL A 500 14.36 3.75 19.86
CA VAL A 500 14.92 5.06 19.50
C VAL A 500 15.61 5.74 20.69
N PRO A 501 16.70 6.51 20.48
CA PRO A 501 17.36 7.25 21.54
C PRO A 501 16.40 8.21 22.27
N GLN A 502 16.64 8.39 23.57
CA GLN A 502 15.85 9.27 24.42
C GLN A 502 16.75 10.26 25.16
N ASN A 503 16.34 11.52 25.18
CA ASN A 503 16.87 12.53 26.10
C ASN A 503 16.24 12.35 27.50
N LYS A 504 16.62 13.21 28.45
CA LYS A 504 16.10 13.15 29.84
C LYS A 504 14.58 13.31 29.92
N GLY A 505 13.98 14.01 28.97
CA GLY A 505 12.53 14.26 28.90
C GLY A 505 11.75 13.18 28.16
N LYS A 506 12.42 12.17 27.59
CA LYS A 506 11.83 11.11 26.76
C LYS A 506 10.96 11.66 25.61
N THR A 507 11.49 12.65 24.89
CA THR A 507 10.72 13.38 23.87
C THR A 507 10.70 12.70 22.50
N ASN A 508 11.36 11.55 22.32
CA ASN A 508 11.37 10.87 21.02
C ASN A 508 10.21 9.86 20.95
N PRO A 509 9.25 10.01 20.04
CA PRO A 509 8.16 9.05 19.89
C PRO A 509 8.70 7.68 19.47
N GLN A 510 8.25 6.65 20.18
CA GLN A 510 8.54 5.25 19.86
C GLN A 510 7.56 4.77 18.79
N LYS A 511 8.10 4.33 17.65
CA LYS A 511 7.33 3.80 16.52
C LYS A 511 7.07 2.30 16.70
N VAL A 512 6.06 1.78 15.99
CA VAL A 512 5.79 0.34 15.87
C VAL A 512 6.19 -0.17 14.49
N MET A 513 6.67 -1.40 14.41
CA MET A 513 7.07 -1.98 13.13
C MET A 513 5.93 -1.83 12.12
N LEU A 514 6.27 -1.77 10.83
CA LEU A 514 5.26 -1.65 9.81
C LEU A 514 4.39 -2.91 9.85
N GLU A 515 3.12 -2.74 10.18
CA GLU A 515 2.18 -3.84 10.43
C GLU A 515 0.92 -3.74 9.55
N GLU A 516 0.73 -2.64 8.82
CA GLU A 516 -0.42 -2.45 7.93
C GLU A 516 -0.43 -3.48 6.79
N PRO A 517 -1.61 -3.98 6.34
CA PRO A 517 -1.69 -4.69 5.07
C PRO A 517 -1.30 -3.74 3.93
N MET A 518 -0.28 -4.09 3.16
CA MET A 518 0.29 -3.19 2.14
C MET A 518 -0.09 -3.63 0.74
N SER A 519 -0.38 -2.65 -0.12
CA SER A 519 -0.58 -2.85 -1.55
C SER A 519 0.69 -2.52 -2.33
N LEU A 520 0.98 -3.32 -3.36
CA LEU A 520 2.10 -3.11 -4.29
C LEU A 520 1.79 -1.99 -5.29
N ILE A 521 2.81 -1.18 -5.58
CA ILE A 521 2.78 -0.05 -6.50
C ILE A 521 4.02 -0.10 -7.41
N LEU A 522 3.77 0.09 -8.71
CA LEU A 522 4.78 0.12 -9.76
C LEU A 522 4.64 1.44 -10.52
N ASN A 523 5.69 2.24 -10.63
CA ASN A 523 5.66 3.48 -11.40
C ASN A 523 7.00 3.82 -12.05
N VAL A 524 6.96 4.73 -13.01
CA VAL A 524 8.13 5.48 -13.47
C VAL A 524 7.79 6.94 -13.39
N ALA A 525 8.50 7.67 -12.53
CA ALA A 525 8.31 9.09 -12.29
C ALA A 525 9.46 9.91 -12.87
N LEU A 526 9.26 11.22 -13.04
CA LEU A 526 10.28 12.17 -13.45
C LEU A 526 10.15 13.44 -12.61
N SER A 527 11.18 13.82 -11.88
CA SER A 527 11.11 14.97 -10.99
C SER A 527 12.17 16.00 -11.29
N SER A 528 11.85 17.26 -11.00
CA SER A 528 12.80 18.37 -10.97
C SER A 528 13.65 18.42 -9.70
N SER A 529 13.36 17.59 -8.69
CA SER A 529 13.94 17.68 -7.34
C SER A 529 14.76 16.45 -6.90
N TRP A 530 14.71 15.36 -7.66
CA TRP A 530 15.40 14.10 -7.30
C TRP A 530 16.79 13.98 -7.90
N GLY A 531 17.59 13.05 -7.37
CA GLY A 531 18.95 12.78 -7.82
C GLY A 531 19.05 12.28 -9.27
N ALA A 532 17.98 11.65 -9.79
CA ALA A 532 17.80 11.44 -11.23
C ALA A 532 16.81 12.49 -11.74
N THR A 533 17.27 13.31 -12.67
CA THR A 533 16.50 14.44 -13.20
C THR A 533 16.55 14.37 -14.73
N PRO A 534 15.43 14.58 -15.42
CA PRO A 534 15.46 14.71 -16.86
C PRO A 534 16.23 15.96 -17.32
N PRO A 535 16.76 15.95 -18.55
CA PRO A 535 17.35 17.14 -19.15
C PRO A 535 16.36 18.32 -19.13
N ASN A 536 16.86 19.52 -18.91
CA ASN A 536 16.08 20.75 -18.88
C ASN A 536 14.85 20.70 -17.96
N ALA A 537 14.98 20.12 -16.77
CA ALA A 537 13.89 19.95 -15.81
C ALA A 537 13.01 21.19 -15.65
N GLY A 538 11.69 20.99 -15.71
CA GLY A 538 10.71 22.08 -15.76
C GLY A 538 10.50 22.69 -17.15
N LYS A 539 11.05 22.09 -18.21
CA LYS A 539 10.83 22.39 -19.62
C LYS A 539 10.78 21.10 -20.44
N GLU A 540 10.47 21.20 -21.73
CA GLU A 540 10.58 20.08 -22.67
C GLU A 540 12.01 19.54 -22.69
N CYS A 541 12.16 18.21 -22.85
CA CYS A 541 13.45 17.51 -22.76
C CYS A 541 14.56 18.18 -23.57
N ARG A 542 14.28 18.56 -24.83
CA ARG A 542 15.27 19.14 -25.75
C ARG A 542 15.60 20.62 -25.46
N GLY A 543 14.84 21.30 -24.60
CA GLY A 543 14.99 22.74 -24.38
C GLY A 543 14.88 23.52 -25.70
N ASP A 544 15.94 24.25 -26.07
CA ASP A 544 16.02 24.96 -27.36
C ASP A 544 16.55 24.10 -28.53
N GLY A 545 16.98 22.86 -28.25
CA GLY A 545 17.51 21.91 -29.23
C GLY A 545 18.96 22.14 -29.63
N ALA A 546 19.70 23.05 -28.99
CA ALA A 546 21.09 23.35 -29.37
C ALA A 546 22.12 22.33 -28.83
N ASP A 547 21.79 21.59 -27.77
CA ASP A 547 22.69 20.64 -27.12
C ASP A 547 22.56 19.24 -27.74
N GLU A 548 23.56 18.83 -28.53
CA GLU A 548 23.55 17.55 -29.25
C GLU A 548 23.52 16.32 -28.33
N GLU A 549 24.08 16.41 -27.13
CA GLU A 549 24.08 15.31 -26.18
C GLU A 549 22.70 15.11 -25.55
N THR A 550 22.07 16.20 -25.13
CA THR A 550 20.69 16.25 -24.65
C THR A 550 19.75 15.73 -25.71
N ASN A 551 19.91 16.15 -26.97
CA ASN A 551 19.09 15.65 -28.07
C ASN A 551 19.20 14.12 -28.21
N ARG A 552 20.41 13.54 -28.14
CA ARG A 552 20.60 12.08 -28.17
C ARG A 552 19.96 11.36 -26.98
N ILE A 553 19.97 11.96 -25.79
CA ILE A 553 19.28 11.42 -24.60
C ILE A 553 17.76 11.48 -24.82
N CYS A 554 17.23 12.62 -25.28
CA CYS A 554 15.81 12.78 -25.56
C CYS A 554 15.32 11.86 -26.69
N ASP A 555 16.16 11.58 -27.69
CA ASP A 555 15.89 10.63 -28.77
C ASP A 555 15.84 9.16 -28.27
N SER A 556 16.28 8.91 -27.03
CA SER A 556 16.17 7.59 -26.40
C SER A 556 14.81 7.36 -25.71
N PHE A 557 13.92 8.35 -25.64
CA PHE A 557 12.52 8.11 -25.29
C PHE A 557 11.77 7.43 -26.46
N PRO A 558 10.85 6.47 -26.22
CA PRO A 558 10.43 5.98 -24.91
C PRO A 558 11.48 5.12 -24.19
N MET A 559 11.60 5.33 -22.88
CA MET A 559 12.38 4.47 -21.98
C MET A 559 11.44 3.55 -21.21
N TYR A 560 11.88 2.33 -20.90
CA TYR A 560 11.02 1.28 -20.32
C TYR A 560 11.56 0.77 -18.99
N LEU A 561 10.72 0.77 -17.95
CA LEU A 561 10.86 -0.17 -16.84
C LEU A 561 10.25 -1.47 -17.31
N LYS A 562 11.01 -2.57 -17.29
CA LYS A 562 10.53 -3.91 -17.63
C LYS A 562 10.54 -4.80 -16.40
N ILE A 563 9.50 -5.60 -16.21
CA ILE A 563 9.40 -6.58 -15.12
C ILE A 563 9.05 -7.94 -15.73
N ASP A 564 9.94 -8.90 -15.56
CA ASP A 564 9.79 -10.28 -16.05
C ASP A 564 8.78 -11.03 -15.18
N TYR A 565 8.95 -11.00 -13.86
CA TYR A 565 8.02 -11.61 -12.91
C TYR A 565 7.99 -10.89 -11.57
N MET A 566 6.91 -11.12 -10.82
CA MET A 566 6.79 -10.80 -9.40
C MET A 566 6.30 -12.03 -8.63
N ARG A 567 6.92 -12.33 -7.48
CA ARG A 567 6.56 -13.47 -6.64
C ARG A 567 6.59 -13.08 -5.17
N LEU A 568 5.57 -13.49 -4.42
CA LEU A 568 5.46 -13.28 -2.97
C LEU A 568 5.37 -14.61 -2.25
N TYR A 569 6.16 -14.76 -1.19
CA TYR A 569 6.20 -15.95 -0.35
C TYR A 569 5.90 -15.58 1.10
N GLN A 570 5.14 -16.42 1.79
CA GLN A 570 4.82 -16.25 3.20
C GLN A 570 5.00 -17.54 3.99
N ASP A 571 5.34 -17.41 5.26
CA ASP A 571 5.24 -18.48 6.23
C ASP A 571 3.77 -18.76 6.53
N LEU A 572 3.35 -20.00 6.32
CA LEU A 572 1.98 -20.44 6.60
C LEU A 572 1.93 -21.38 7.82
N GLY A 573 3.00 -21.41 8.61
CA GLY A 573 3.06 -22.14 9.88
C GLY A 573 2.07 -21.60 10.91
N ASP A 574 1.66 -22.45 11.83
CA ASP A 574 0.79 -22.12 12.97
C ASP A 574 1.58 -21.84 14.25
N ASP A 575 2.91 -21.82 14.16
CA ASP A 575 3.87 -21.60 15.24
C ASP A 575 4.54 -20.20 15.18
N LEU A 576 3.96 -19.27 14.43
CA LEU A 576 4.45 -17.89 14.35
C LEU A 576 4.26 -17.16 15.69
N ASP A 577 5.15 -16.21 15.96
CA ASP A 577 5.00 -15.30 17.10
C ASP A 577 3.65 -14.56 17.02
N ALA A 578 3.06 -14.25 18.17
CA ALA A 578 1.68 -13.73 18.26
C ALA A 578 1.48 -12.36 17.57
N ASP A 579 2.57 -11.61 17.43
CA ASP A 579 2.69 -10.30 16.79
C ASP A 579 3.28 -10.39 15.37
N ASN A 580 3.49 -11.60 14.85
CA ASN A 580 3.78 -11.82 13.44
C ASN A 580 2.45 -11.94 12.66
N TYR A 581 2.03 -10.84 12.05
CA TYR A 581 0.76 -10.73 11.33
C TYR A 581 0.80 -11.26 9.90
N MET A 582 1.74 -12.14 9.56
CA MET A 582 1.95 -12.53 8.17
C MET A 582 0.71 -13.20 7.56
N GLN A 583 0.11 -12.54 6.56
CA GLN A 583 -1.07 -13.05 5.85
C GLN A 583 -1.32 -12.32 4.53
N VAL A 584 -2.08 -12.96 3.64
CA VAL A 584 -2.63 -12.32 2.43
C VAL A 584 -4.03 -11.79 2.72
N GLY A 585 -4.27 -10.53 2.38
CA GLY A 585 -5.55 -9.87 2.52
C GLY A 585 -5.41 -8.37 2.80
N CYS A 586 -6.39 -7.61 2.34
CA CYS A 586 -6.45 -6.17 2.59
C CYS A 586 -7.17 -5.79 3.88
N ASP A 587 -7.97 -6.69 4.46
CA ASP A 587 -8.81 -6.45 5.64
C ASP A 587 -8.56 -7.50 6.75
N PRO A 588 -7.32 -7.62 7.25
CA PRO A 588 -6.98 -8.52 8.34
C PRO A 588 -7.64 -8.08 9.65
N ALA A 589 -8.01 -9.03 10.51
CA ALA A 589 -8.64 -8.70 11.81
C ALA A 589 -7.72 -7.90 12.75
N SER A 590 -6.39 -8.07 12.64
CA SER A 590 -5.44 -7.28 13.42
C SER A 590 -5.37 -5.82 12.95
N HIS A 591 -5.64 -5.57 11.67
CA HIS A 591 -5.48 -4.28 11.01
C HIS A 591 -6.60 -4.04 9.98
N PRO A 592 -7.88 -3.95 10.41
CA PRO A 592 -9.01 -3.83 9.48
C PRO A 592 -8.93 -2.53 8.68
N THR A 593 -9.38 -2.57 7.42
CA THR A 593 -9.41 -1.41 6.52
C THR A 593 -10.72 -1.28 5.73
N LYS A 594 -11.49 -2.37 5.60
CA LYS A 594 -12.61 -2.44 4.64
C LYS A 594 -13.70 -1.43 4.94
N GLU A 595 -14.26 -1.47 6.14
CA GLU A 595 -15.36 -0.58 6.53
C GLU A 595 -14.91 0.90 6.51
N TRP A 596 -13.65 1.19 6.82
CA TRP A 596 -13.07 2.53 6.70
C TRP A 596 -13.05 3.02 5.26
N ILE A 597 -12.46 2.23 4.34
CA ILE A 597 -12.36 2.58 2.92
C ILE A 597 -13.75 2.69 2.29
N GLU A 598 -14.66 1.76 2.59
CA GLU A 598 -16.05 1.83 2.10
C GLU A 598 -16.79 3.07 2.62
N GLY A 599 -16.52 3.46 3.86
CA GLY A 599 -17.08 4.66 4.49
C GLY A 599 -16.55 5.99 3.94
N HIS A 600 -15.38 5.97 3.30
CA HIS A 600 -14.66 7.15 2.79
C HIS A 600 -14.26 6.99 1.31
N ILE A 601 -15.00 6.20 0.54
CA ILE A 601 -14.57 5.79 -0.81
C ILE A 601 -14.30 6.97 -1.76
N ASP A 602 -14.97 8.09 -1.56
CA ASP A 602 -14.78 9.35 -2.29
C ASP A 602 -13.38 9.96 -2.12
N GLU A 603 -12.64 9.57 -1.09
CA GLU A 603 -11.24 9.98 -0.88
C GLU A 603 -10.23 9.11 -1.66
N TYR A 604 -10.68 7.96 -2.16
CA TYR A 604 -9.84 6.96 -2.81
C TYR A 604 -10.07 6.88 -4.32
N GLU A 605 -11.07 7.56 -4.88
CA GLU A 605 -11.34 7.53 -6.31
C GLU A 605 -11.73 8.90 -6.87
N ASP A 606 -11.56 9.07 -8.18
CA ASP A 606 -12.10 10.20 -8.94
C ASP A 606 -12.84 9.67 -10.19
N ASP A 607 -13.24 10.55 -11.09
CA ASP A 607 -14.02 10.19 -12.28
C ASP A 607 -13.25 9.30 -13.25
N ASP A 608 -11.92 9.43 -13.30
CA ASP A 608 -11.04 8.65 -14.18
C ASP A 608 -10.53 7.37 -13.50
N ASN A 609 -10.47 7.34 -12.16
CA ASN A 609 -9.80 6.29 -11.38
C ASN A 609 -10.72 5.54 -10.39
N LYS A 610 -11.92 5.19 -10.85
CA LYS A 610 -12.93 4.46 -10.05
C LYS A 610 -12.43 3.15 -9.46
N HIS A 611 -12.76 2.90 -8.18
CA HIS A 611 -12.58 1.60 -7.56
C HIS A 611 -13.58 0.62 -8.17
N LYS A 612 -13.07 -0.51 -8.69
CA LYS A 612 -13.90 -1.56 -9.28
C LYS A 612 -13.48 -2.92 -8.75
N GLU A 613 -14.42 -3.57 -8.07
CA GLU A 613 -14.29 -4.98 -7.72
C GLU A 613 -14.19 -5.85 -8.98
N VAL A 614 -13.34 -6.88 -8.92
CA VAL A 614 -13.12 -7.81 -10.01
C VAL A 614 -13.44 -9.23 -9.54
N ALA A 615 -14.43 -9.85 -10.18
CA ALA A 615 -14.76 -11.25 -9.99
C ALA A 615 -14.19 -12.08 -11.15
N GLY A 616 -13.40 -13.10 -10.82
CA GLY A 616 -12.71 -13.93 -11.81
C GLY A 616 -11.43 -13.27 -12.32
N LYS A 617 -11.07 -13.59 -13.56
CA LYS A 617 -9.90 -13.12 -14.31
C LYS A 617 -8.53 -13.59 -13.80
N ALA A 618 -8.43 -14.44 -12.78
CA ALA A 618 -7.17 -15.13 -12.53
C ALA A 618 -6.79 -16.01 -13.72
N PHE A 619 -5.48 -16.21 -13.93
CA PHE A 619 -4.99 -17.16 -14.92
C PHE A 619 -5.36 -18.60 -14.56
N CYS A 620 -5.71 -19.40 -15.56
CA CYS A 620 -6.12 -20.80 -15.38
C CYS A 620 -5.67 -21.68 -16.54
N LYS A 621 -5.43 -22.96 -16.24
CA LYS A 621 -5.19 -24.04 -17.19
C LYS A 621 -6.42 -24.93 -17.35
N SER A 622 -7.28 -25.01 -16.32
CA SER A 622 -8.49 -25.83 -16.32
C SER A 622 -9.62 -25.23 -15.48
N ASP A 623 -10.85 -25.72 -15.65
CA ASP A 623 -12.01 -25.34 -14.82
C ASP A 623 -11.75 -25.57 -13.32
N ASP A 624 -10.89 -26.53 -12.97
CA ASP A 624 -10.55 -26.87 -11.59
C ASP A 624 -9.76 -25.75 -10.87
N ASP A 625 -9.12 -24.86 -11.63
CA ASP A 625 -8.45 -23.65 -11.11
C ASP A 625 -9.42 -22.51 -10.79
N CYS A 626 -10.67 -22.62 -11.26
CA CYS A 626 -11.69 -21.57 -11.19
C CYS A 626 -12.93 -22.02 -10.41
N THR A 627 -12.85 -23.16 -9.70
CA THR A 627 -13.96 -23.69 -8.90
C THR A 627 -13.46 -24.18 -7.56
N ILE A 628 -14.31 -24.09 -6.54
CA ILE A 628 -13.99 -24.59 -5.20
C ILE A 628 -13.76 -26.11 -5.20
N GLY A 629 -12.86 -26.57 -4.33
CA GLY A 629 -12.67 -27.98 -4.01
C GLY A 629 -13.73 -28.52 -3.05
N GLY A 630 -13.89 -29.85 -3.01
CA GLY A 630 -14.79 -30.56 -2.10
C GLY A 630 -16.22 -30.80 -2.63
N ASN A 631 -16.94 -31.73 -1.99
CA ASN A 631 -18.33 -32.04 -2.30
C ASN A 631 -19.26 -31.32 -1.30
N LEU A 632 -19.95 -30.26 -1.72
CA LEU A 632 -21.08 -29.71 -0.98
C LEU A 632 -22.34 -30.56 -1.28
N GLY A 633 -22.51 -31.66 -0.54
CA GLY A 633 -23.63 -32.59 -0.73
C GLY A 633 -23.39 -33.62 -1.85
N LYS A 634 -24.42 -33.94 -2.65
CA LYS A 634 -24.38 -34.98 -3.71
C LYS A 634 -23.91 -34.48 -5.09
N THR A 635 -23.71 -33.18 -5.26
CA THR A 635 -23.32 -32.57 -6.54
C THR A 635 -22.13 -31.65 -6.32
N ALA A 636 -21.09 -31.76 -7.15
CA ALA A 636 -19.98 -30.81 -7.14
C ALA A 636 -20.48 -29.41 -7.53
N LEU A 637 -20.31 -28.43 -6.64
CA LEU A 637 -20.67 -27.05 -6.91
C LEU A 637 -19.64 -26.44 -7.86
N LYS A 638 -20.09 -26.00 -9.04
CA LYS A 638 -19.25 -25.28 -10.00
C LYS A 638 -19.40 -23.78 -9.81
N THR A 639 -18.36 -23.12 -9.30
CA THR A 639 -18.41 -21.68 -8.97
C THR A 639 -17.83 -20.82 -10.08
N GLY A 640 -16.96 -21.37 -10.93
CA GLY A 640 -16.42 -20.73 -12.13
C GLY A 640 -15.92 -21.73 -13.18
N LYS A 641 -15.41 -21.19 -14.28
CA LYS A 641 -14.86 -21.93 -15.42
C LYS A 641 -13.63 -21.23 -15.98
N CYS A 642 -12.75 -21.98 -16.62
CA CYS A 642 -11.60 -21.44 -17.32
C CYS A 642 -11.95 -21.13 -18.78
N VAL A 643 -11.94 -19.85 -19.14
CA VAL A 643 -12.29 -19.38 -20.48
C VAL A 643 -11.16 -18.53 -21.02
N LYS A 644 -10.54 -18.97 -22.13
CA LYS A 644 -9.37 -18.31 -22.73
C LYS A 644 -8.25 -18.07 -21.70
N SER A 645 -7.94 -19.11 -20.91
CA SER A 645 -6.94 -19.08 -19.84
C SER A 645 -7.19 -18.04 -18.74
N ARG A 646 -8.44 -17.57 -18.58
CA ARG A 646 -8.87 -16.66 -17.51
C ARG A 646 -10.12 -17.22 -16.83
N CYS A 647 -10.17 -17.13 -15.50
CA CYS A 647 -11.34 -17.57 -14.74
C CYS A 647 -12.55 -16.68 -15.02
N GLN A 648 -13.72 -17.29 -15.15
CA GLN A 648 -15.00 -16.62 -15.29
C GLN A 648 -15.98 -17.21 -14.28
N CYS A 649 -16.53 -16.37 -13.41
CA CYS A 649 -17.45 -16.83 -12.37
C CYS A 649 -18.82 -17.17 -12.95
N THR A 650 -19.39 -18.29 -12.52
CA THR A 650 -20.68 -18.78 -13.02
C THR A 650 -21.84 -17.92 -12.53
N TYR A 651 -21.74 -17.42 -11.29
CA TYR A 651 -22.69 -16.49 -10.68
C TYR A 651 -21.91 -15.39 -9.94
N SER A 652 -21.55 -14.31 -10.65
CA SER A 652 -20.77 -13.20 -10.08
C SER A 652 -21.47 -12.46 -8.92
N SER A 653 -22.77 -12.67 -8.74
CA SER A 653 -23.53 -12.16 -7.59
C SER A 653 -23.42 -13.03 -6.33
N SER A 654 -22.83 -14.23 -6.42
CA SER A 654 -22.68 -15.17 -5.31
C SER A 654 -21.25 -15.63 -5.10
N TRP A 655 -20.45 -15.59 -6.16
CA TRP A 655 -19.05 -16.00 -6.17
C TRP A 655 -18.18 -14.90 -6.77
N GLY A 656 -17.16 -14.52 -6.03
CA GLY A 656 -16.19 -13.49 -6.38
C GLY A 656 -14.76 -13.96 -6.16
N GLY A 657 -13.88 -12.98 -6.04
CA GLY A 657 -12.44 -13.18 -5.99
C GLY A 657 -11.86 -13.63 -7.33
N PRO A 658 -10.52 -13.66 -7.46
CA PRO A 658 -9.86 -13.91 -8.74
C PRO A 658 -10.16 -15.27 -9.37
N ARG A 659 -10.37 -16.29 -8.52
CA ARG A 659 -10.62 -17.68 -8.92
C ARG A 659 -12.05 -18.12 -8.72
N CYS A 660 -12.98 -17.20 -8.48
CA CYS A 660 -14.40 -17.52 -8.24
C CYS A 660 -14.61 -18.45 -7.04
N THR A 661 -13.75 -18.36 -6.03
CA THR A 661 -13.78 -19.19 -4.83
C THR A 661 -14.12 -18.42 -3.56
N THR A 662 -14.39 -17.13 -3.67
CA THR A 662 -14.84 -16.29 -2.56
C THR A 662 -16.36 -16.22 -2.56
N ALA A 663 -17.01 -16.62 -1.47
CA ALA A 663 -18.46 -16.46 -1.33
C ALA A 663 -18.79 -14.99 -1.03
N ILE A 664 -19.66 -14.40 -1.83
CA ILE A 664 -20.14 -13.03 -1.64
C ILE A 664 -21.47 -13.09 -0.89
N SER A 665 -21.52 -12.57 0.34
CA SER A 665 -22.79 -12.29 1.02
C SER A 665 -23.33 -10.94 0.55
N SER A 666 -24.57 -10.90 0.07
CA SER A 666 -25.21 -9.68 -0.44
C SER A 666 -25.53 -8.65 0.67
N SER A 667 -24.50 -7.99 1.19
CA SER A 667 -24.64 -6.76 1.99
C SER A 667 -23.90 -5.57 1.39
N THR A 668 -23.11 -5.76 0.33
CA THR A 668 -22.41 -4.69 -0.39
C THR A 668 -23.18 -4.28 -1.65
N SER A 669 -24.26 -3.49 -1.47
CA SER A 669 -24.68 -2.52 -2.49
C SER A 669 -25.55 -1.44 -1.86
N SER A 670 -25.09 -0.21 -2.02
CA SER A 670 -25.79 1.06 -1.85
C SER A 670 -27.31 1.00 -2.01
N SER A 671 -28.02 1.20 -0.89
CA SER A 671 -29.29 1.91 -0.71
C SER A 671 -30.09 1.26 0.43
N LYS A 672 -30.40 2.05 1.47
CA LYS A 672 -31.49 1.74 2.38
C LYS A 672 -32.80 1.80 1.59
N SER A 673 -33.13 0.75 0.84
CA SER A 673 -34.48 0.57 0.30
C SER A 673 -34.90 -0.89 0.36
N THR A 674 -35.85 -1.16 1.27
CA THR A 674 -36.86 -2.23 1.26
C THR A 674 -36.47 -3.63 0.77
N LEU A 675 -36.41 -4.57 1.73
CA LEU A 675 -36.68 -6.02 1.60
C LEU A 675 -35.76 -6.80 0.64
N ALA A 676 -34.67 -7.33 1.21
CA ALA A 676 -33.70 -8.21 0.58
C ALA A 676 -34.35 -9.43 -0.12
N LYS A 677 -33.98 -9.64 -1.39
CA LYS A 677 -34.43 -10.78 -2.22
C LYS A 677 -33.47 -11.97 -2.28
N ASN A 678 -32.24 -11.87 -1.78
CA ASN A 678 -31.19 -12.85 -2.10
C ASN A 678 -30.41 -13.31 -0.86
N SER A 679 -31.07 -14.04 0.04
CA SER A 679 -30.37 -14.88 1.02
C SER A 679 -30.55 -16.36 0.64
N TYR A 680 -29.63 -17.22 1.05
CA TYR A 680 -29.72 -18.67 0.83
C TYR A 680 -31.02 -19.21 1.44
N GLY A 681 -32.01 -19.46 0.59
CA GLY A 681 -33.35 -19.94 0.96
C GLY A 681 -34.40 -19.55 -0.07
N PRO A 682 -35.59 -20.18 -0.09
CA PRO A 682 -36.69 -19.75 -0.95
C PRO A 682 -37.01 -18.27 -0.70
N PRO A 683 -37.36 -17.48 -1.74
CA PRO A 683 -37.56 -16.05 -1.63
C PRO A 683 -38.40 -15.68 -0.41
N MET A 684 -38.02 -14.66 0.36
CA MET A 684 -38.72 -14.32 1.59
C MET A 684 -40.22 -14.11 1.35
N GLY A 685 -40.61 -13.57 0.19
CA GLY A 685 -42.01 -13.47 -0.23
C GLY A 685 -42.70 -14.82 -0.50
N LEU A 686 -41.98 -15.82 -1.01
CA LEU A 686 -42.49 -17.20 -1.16
C LEU A 686 -42.64 -17.87 0.22
N SER A 687 -41.67 -17.69 1.11
CA SER A 687 -41.70 -18.22 2.47
C SER A 687 -42.80 -17.57 3.31
N ILE A 688 -42.98 -16.25 3.21
CA ILE A 688 -44.10 -15.50 3.80
C ILE A 688 -45.41 -15.94 3.16
N GLY A 689 -45.47 -16.15 1.84
CA GLY A 689 -46.65 -16.65 1.14
C GLY A 689 -47.07 -18.04 1.61
N ILE A 690 -46.11 -18.97 1.74
CA ILE A 690 -46.35 -20.32 2.26
C ILE A 690 -46.76 -20.26 3.73
N ALA A 691 -46.06 -19.48 4.57
CA ALA A 691 -46.42 -19.31 5.98
C ALA A 691 -47.81 -18.70 6.14
N SER A 692 -48.15 -17.68 5.35
CA SER A 692 -49.47 -17.04 5.34
C SER A 692 -50.54 -18.03 4.90
N THR A 693 -50.25 -18.87 3.91
CA THR A 693 -51.16 -19.93 3.44
C THR A 693 -51.37 -20.99 4.51
N VAL A 694 -50.30 -21.42 5.20
CA VAL A 694 -50.38 -22.39 6.30
C VAL A 694 -51.16 -21.81 7.48
N VAL A 695 -50.94 -20.54 7.84
CA VAL A 695 -51.70 -19.84 8.89
C VAL A 695 -53.16 -19.70 8.49
N LEU A 696 -53.45 -19.29 7.24
CA LEU A 696 -54.82 -19.17 6.74
C LEU A 696 -55.54 -20.53 6.74
N LEU A 697 -54.89 -21.59 6.27
CA LEU A 697 -55.43 -22.95 6.29
C LEU A 697 -55.62 -23.47 7.73
N SER A 698 -54.74 -23.10 8.64
CA SER A 698 -54.87 -23.42 10.07
C SER A 698 -56.04 -22.67 10.71
N LEU A 699 -56.22 -21.39 10.38
CA LEU A 699 -57.37 -20.58 10.82
C LEU A 699 -58.68 -21.10 10.23
N ILE A 700 -58.71 -21.52 8.96
CA ILE A 700 -59.86 -22.16 8.33
C ILE A 700 -60.17 -23.51 9.00
N SER A 701 -59.15 -24.31 9.29
CA SER A 701 -59.30 -25.59 9.99
C SER A 701 -59.87 -25.40 11.41
N VAL A 702 -59.36 -24.42 12.15
CA VAL A 702 -59.85 -24.05 13.48
C VAL A 702 -61.26 -23.47 13.39
N TYR A 703 -61.55 -22.59 12.44
CA TYR A 703 -62.89 -22.04 12.20
C TYR A 703 -63.90 -23.14 11.83
N MET A 704 -63.54 -24.08 10.96
CA MET A 704 -64.39 -25.22 10.60
C MET A 704 -64.61 -26.16 11.79
N SER A 705 -63.58 -26.36 12.62
CA SER A 705 -63.69 -27.13 13.86
C SER A 705 -64.61 -26.45 14.88
N ILE A 706 -64.49 -25.12 15.02
CA ILE A 706 -65.39 -24.31 15.85
C ILE A 706 -66.80 -24.28 15.27
N TYR A 707 -66.97 -24.19 13.95
CA TYR A 707 -68.26 -24.21 13.26
C TYR A 707 -68.98 -25.55 13.45
N VAL A 708 -68.26 -26.67 13.35
CA VAL A 708 -68.82 -28.01 13.61
C VAL A 708 -69.20 -28.18 15.09
N VAL A 709 -68.39 -27.66 16.02
CA VAL A 709 -68.69 -27.68 17.46
C VAL A 709 -69.85 -26.73 17.82
N ALA A 710 -69.93 -25.56 17.20
CA ALA A 710 -70.97 -24.56 17.41
C ALA A 710 -72.31 -25.00 16.80
N LYS A 711 -72.30 -25.70 15.67
CA LYS A 711 -73.51 -26.29 15.04
C LYS A 711 -74.12 -27.42 15.88
N THR A 712 -73.40 -27.91 16.88
CA THR A 712 -73.89 -28.91 17.85
C THR A 712 -74.49 -28.28 19.12
N LYS A 713 -74.46 -26.95 19.28
CA LYS A 713 -74.90 -26.26 20.51
C LYS A 713 -75.91 -25.11 20.36
N SER A 714 -76.47 -24.87 19.19
CA SER A 714 -77.50 -23.85 19.02
C SER A 714 -78.71 -24.35 18.22
N VAL A 715 -79.32 -25.44 18.70
CA VAL A 715 -80.78 -25.58 18.63
C VAL A 715 -81.34 -24.79 19.82
N ALA A 716 -81.67 -23.52 19.61
CA ALA A 716 -82.74 -22.79 20.32
C ALA A 716 -82.69 -21.28 19.97
N LEU A 717 -83.85 -20.77 19.56
CA LEU A 717 -84.34 -19.39 19.64
C LEU A 717 -84.08 -18.43 18.45
N GLU A 718 -85.13 -18.34 17.60
CA GLU A 718 -85.87 -17.15 17.11
C GLU A 718 -85.33 -15.73 17.48
N LYS A 719 -85.48 -14.61 16.74
CA LYS A 719 -86.37 -14.14 15.64
C LYS A 719 -85.78 -12.79 15.07
N LYS A 720 -86.16 -12.46 13.83
CA LYS A 720 -86.00 -11.24 12.95
C LYS A 720 -86.20 -9.82 13.57
N PRO A 721 -86.09 -8.65 12.83
CA PRO A 721 -85.48 -8.31 11.50
C PRO A 721 -84.72 -6.93 11.35
N ALA A 722 -84.00 -6.79 10.22
CA ALA A 722 -83.78 -5.66 9.25
C ALA A 722 -83.53 -4.19 9.66
N ILE A 723 -82.62 -3.49 8.92
CA ILE A 723 -82.84 -2.27 8.08
C ILE A 723 -81.50 -1.64 7.57
N TYR A 724 -81.40 -1.43 6.23
CA TYR A 724 -80.77 -0.35 5.39
C TYR A 724 -79.37 0.25 5.72
N ASP A 725 -78.51 0.79 4.82
CA ASP A 725 -78.54 1.17 3.40
C ASP A 725 -77.11 1.46 2.84
N HIS A 726 -77.00 1.55 1.50
CA HIS A 726 -76.09 2.32 0.60
C HIS A 726 -74.61 2.62 1.00
N GLY A 727 -73.63 2.65 0.09
CA GLY A 727 -73.61 2.57 -1.36
C GLY A 727 -72.29 3.13 -1.94
N ASN A 728 -71.84 2.50 -3.02
CA ASN A 728 -71.03 2.93 -4.17
C ASN A 728 -69.55 3.40 -4.10
N GLU A 729 -68.85 2.80 -5.07
CA GLU A 729 -67.52 3.04 -5.64
C GLU A 729 -67.48 4.21 -6.66
N ALA A 730 -66.25 4.43 -7.17
CA ALA A 730 -65.89 4.94 -8.51
C ALA A 730 -65.81 6.47 -8.67
N GLN A 731 -64.93 7.05 -9.49
CA GLN A 731 -63.60 6.75 -10.03
C GLN A 731 -63.16 8.03 -10.80
N MET A 732 -61.86 8.12 -11.10
CA MET A 732 -61.23 8.77 -12.27
C MET A 732 -61.12 10.31 -12.44
N HIS A 733 -59.83 10.68 -12.59
CA HIS A 733 -59.20 11.60 -13.55
C HIS A 733 -59.51 13.11 -13.56
N GLN A 734 -58.44 13.92 -13.51
CA GLN A 734 -57.95 14.68 -14.68
C GLN A 734 -56.60 15.37 -14.42
N ALA A 735 -55.97 15.87 -15.48
CA ALA A 735 -54.55 16.23 -15.61
C ALA A 735 -54.31 17.74 -15.85
N LYS A 736 -53.14 18.22 -15.36
CA LYS A 736 -52.27 19.38 -15.80
C LYS A 736 -52.86 20.82 -15.71
N PRO A 737 -52.06 21.94 -15.67
CA PRO A 737 -50.63 22.13 -16.04
C PRO A 737 -49.75 23.04 -15.11
N HIS A 738 -48.47 23.23 -15.52
CA HIS A 738 -47.41 24.22 -15.17
C HIS A 738 -47.84 25.61 -14.60
N ASN A 739 -47.06 26.40 -13.83
CA ASN A 739 -45.62 26.76 -13.91
C ASN A 739 -45.14 27.45 -12.56
N PRO A 740 -43.95 28.09 -12.41
CA PRO A 740 -42.92 27.71 -11.42
C PRO A 740 -42.54 28.81 -10.41
N ALA A 741 -42.04 28.46 -9.21
CA ALA A 741 -41.21 29.35 -8.39
C ALA A 741 -40.50 28.61 -7.25
N ASN A 742 -39.17 28.79 -7.21
CA ASN A 742 -38.24 28.79 -6.07
C ASN A 742 -38.20 27.58 -5.12
N ASP A 743 -37.09 26.80 -5.19
CA ASP A 743 -36.03 26.83 -4.17
C ASP A 743 -34.83 25.94 -4.60
N PRO A 744 -33.60 26.47 -4.83
CA PRO A 744 -32.42 25.63 -4.97
C PRO A 744 -31.74 25.48 -3.60
N MET A 745 -32.03 24.39 -2.89
CA MET A 745 -31.13 23.91 -1.85
C MET A 745 -29.83 23.45 -2.52
N GLN A 746 -28.86 24.36 -2.53
CA GLN A 746 -27.44 24.07 -2.69
C GLN A 746 -27.06 22.89 -1.80
N HIS A 747 -26.88 21.70 -2.39
CA HIS A 747 -25.89 20.77 -1.86
C HIS A 747 -24.54 21.44 -2.12
N ARG A 748 -24.03 22.14 -1.10
CA ARG A 748 -22.60 22.44 -1.02
C ARG A 748 -21.85 21.10 -1.11
N PRO A 749 -20.90 20.94 -2.03
CA PRO A 749 -20.03 19.76 -2.00
C PRO A 749 -19.35 19.71 -0.64
N ARG A 750 -19.42 18.55 0.03
CA ARG A 750 -18.48 18.24 1.11
C ARG A 750 -17.10 18.18 0.45
N ASP A 751 -16.22 19.03 0.94
CA ASP A 751 -14.78 19.15 0.71
C ASP A 751 -14.24 18.35 -0.50
N ASN A 752 -14.06 19.06 -1.62
CA ASN A 752 -13.49 18.49 -2.85
C ASN A 752 -11.97 18.32 -2.68
N TYR A 753 -11.53 17.29 -1.96
CA TYR A 753 -10.11 16.94 -1.74
C TYR A 753 -9.46 16.19 -2.93
N SER A 754 -10.02 16.25 -4.14
CA SER A 754 -9.67 15.31 -5.21
C SER A 754 -8.33 15.54 -5.90
N GLN A 755 -7.68 16.70 -5.72
CA GLN A 755 -6.39 17.03 -6.36
C GLN A 755 -5.58 18.01 -5.49
N ASN A 756 -4.54 17.51 -4.81
CA ASN A 756 -3.52 18.40 -4.25
C ASN A 756 -2.36 18.48 -5.25
N PHE A 757 -2.03 19.70 -5.65
CA PHE A 757 -0.73 20.04 -6.21
C PHE A 757 0.04 20.78 -5.13
N VAL A 758 1.15 20.21 -4.68
CA VAL A 758 2.06 20.74 -3.66
C VAL A 758 3.41 21.03 -4.28
#